data_AF-A0A6P4ZZH3-F1
#
_entry.id   AF-A0A6P4ZZH3-F1
#
_cell.length_a   1.000
_cell.length_b   1.000
_cell.length_c   1.000
_cell.angle_alpha   90.00
_cell.angle_beta   90.00
_cell.angle_gamma   90.00
#
_symmetry.space_group_name_H-M   'P 1'
#
loop_
_entity.id
_entity.type
_entity.pdbx_description
1 polymer ?
#
loop_
_entity_poly.entity_id
_entity_poly.type
_entity_poly.pdbx_seq_one_letter_code
_entity_poly.pdbx_strand_id
1 'polypeptide(L)'
;MLRPALVTSFVTFGNLRRSFPVAPRAFASTHSAKDRRAEVQDPGRRSINHLSHRTATTVHTSEKLWTDDMPAQVISGKEIAAGIRAKLREEVQKMQEVVPGYRPGLAVVQVGNDEASNVYIRMKMKAAEEAGMNGRHIKMPQDTTQNELVTQINQLNADPGVHGMIIQLPLDTTQPIDSHLVLNTIDPAKDVDGLHDVNSAKLARGNLSDCFVPCTPRGCLELIKSAGTDVDGKNAVVVGRSKIVGAPMSELLTWNHATVTVCHSHTKDLDQVCRQADILVVAIGRAQMVKGSWIKPGAVVIDCGINSIPDATKKSGKRLVGDVDYAEALEVASAVTPVPGGVGPMTVAMLMQNTVENAQKALQKYRASVWNISYLPLRLKTPVPSDIEVATAQTPKNVDDLAREIGLQPHEVDLYGKKKAKVSLSVLDRLKDVPNGKYVVVTGITPTPLGEGKSTTTIGLTQALGAHLKKNVFACVRQPSQGPTFGIKGTGRDSHHGDGDHGDEPHPLDRSGGGAAGGGYSQVIPMDEFNLHLTGDIHAITAANNLLAAAIDARIFHESTQTDKALYGRLVPTKDGERKFSPIQMKRLEKLGITKTNPDDLTEEEVADFARLDIDKSTITWQRVIDTNDRYLRKITVGQSPTEKGITRETNFDITVASEIMAVLALTTSLADMRDRLGRMVVASDTKGRPVTADDLGLGGALTVLMKDAIRPNLMQNLEGTPVFVHAGPFANIAHGNSSVLADKIALKLVGPNGFVVTEAGFGADIGMEKFFDIKCRYSGLVPHVVVLVATIRALKMHGGGPKVTAGTPLPREYKEENIGLVEAGCSNLKKQIENALHFGIPVVVAINGFATDTEAEMQAVIQKAREFGAFDAIICSHWANGGAGAADLAQAVERASQQPSNFQFLYDVKLPLEEKIETIAKKIYGADGIELSEQAQGAINRYKSQGFNDLPICMAKTHLSLSHDAERKGAPSGFTLPIRDVRASVGAGFIYPLVGTMSTMPGLPTRPCFYDIDLDPDTEEVKGLF
;
A
#
# COMPACT_ATOMS: atom_id res chain seq x y z
N MET A 1 28.10 -39.98 18.99
CA MET A 1 27.46 -41.25 18.59
C MET A 1 25.98 -40.93 18.36
N LEU A 2 25.61 -40.62 17.12
CA LEU A 2 24.94 -41.53 16.16
C LEU A 2 23.43 -41.70 16.46
N ARG A 3 22.61 -40.86 15.77
CA ARG A 3 21.52 -41.19 14.79
C ARG A 3 20.80 -42.56 14.92
N PRO A 4 19.66 -42.80 14.21
CA PRO A 4 18.47 -41.98 13.88
C PRO A 4 17.16 -42.86 13.84
N ALA A 5 16.07 -42.34 13.24
CA ALA A 5 15.00 -43.00 12.44
C ALA A 5 13.57 -42.63 12.90
N LEU A 6 12.74 -41.92 12.10
CA LEU A 6 11.93 -42.36 10.94
C LEU A 6 10.99 -43.54 11.24
N VAL A 7 9.66 -43.28 11.36
CA VAL A 7 8.60 -44.22 10.95
C VAL A 7 7.32 -43.46 10.54
N THR A 8 6.93 -43.69 9.29
CA THR A 8 5.61 -43.59 8.63
C THR A 8 4.50 -44.39 9.32
N SER A 9 3.23 -43.95 9.29
CA SER A 9 2.09 -44.77 8.79
C SER A 9 0.70 -44.11 8.93
N PHE A 10 -0.03 -44.20 7.81
CA PHE A 10 -1.48 -44.38 7.62
C PHE A 10 -2.35 -44.71 8.85
N VAL A 11 -3.52 -44.04 8.94
CA VAL A 11 -4.74 -44.63 9.52
C VAL A 11 -5.97 -44.24 8.68
N THR A 12 -6.67 -45.30 8.28
CA THR A 12 -8.02 -45.47 7.74
C THR A 12 -9.15 -44.72 8.45
N PHE A 13 -10.19 -44.30 7.71
CA PHE A 13 -11.53 -44.09 8.27
C PHE A 13 -12.58 -44.92 7.52
N GLY A 14 -13.34 -45.67 8.31
CA GLY A 14 -14.30 -46.66 7.87
C GLY A 14 -15.68 -46.11 7.52
N ASN A 15 -16.39 -46.93 6.76
CA ASN A 15 -17.80 -46.81 6.40
C ASN A 15 -18.73 -46.89 7.62
N LEU A 16 -19.77 -46.04 7.63
CA LEU A 16 -21.08 -46.41 8.18
C LEU A 16 -22.20 -45.70 7.42
N ARG A 17 -23.03 -46.54 6.78
CA ARG A 17 -24.30 -46.19 6.12
C ARG A 17 -25.39 -45.88 7.16
N ARG A 18 -26.29 -44.94 6.86
CA ARG A 18 -27.76 -45.15 6.82
C ARG A 18 -28.52 -43.87 6.40
N SER A 19 -29.00 -43.91 5.14
CA SER A 19 -30.37 -43.63 4.66
C SER A 19 -31.33 -42.75 5.48
N PHE A 20 -31.92 -41.72 4.84
CA PHE A 20 -33.38 -41.37 4.81
C PHE A 20 -33.64 -40.24 3.77
N PRO A 21 -34.89 -39.97 3.33
CA PRO A 21 -35.28 -40.11 1.93
C PRO A 21 -35.70 -38.79 1.24
N VAL A 22 -35.75 -38.86 -0.09
CA VAL A 22 -36.34 -37.85 -0.98
C VAL A 22 -37.86 -38.07 -1.06
N ALA A 23 -38.64 -37.00 -0.89
CA ALA A 23 -40.03 -36.93 -1.34
C ALA A 23 -40.33 -35.54 -1.93
N PRO A 24 -41.06 -35.45 -3.05
CA PRO A 24 -41.39 -34.20 -3.73
C PRO A 24 -42.71 -33.62 -3.22
N ARG A 25 -42.86 -32.29 -3.24
CA ARG A 25 -44.17 -31.64 -3.08
C ARG A 25 -44.60 -31.00 -4.40
N ALA A 26 -45.64 -31.59 -4.98
CA ALA A 26 -46.54 -30.95 -5.92
C ALA A 26 -47.43 -29.95 -5.18
N PHE A 27 -47.77 -28.84 -5.86
CA PHE A 27 -49.01 -28.10 -5.58
C PHE A 27 -49.71 -27.83 -6.91
N ALA A 28 -50.96 -28.30 -6.98
CA ALA A 28 -51.85 -28.13 -8.10
C ALA A 28 -52.62 -26.80 -8.02
N SER A 29 -52.98 -26.33 -9.20
CA SER A 29 -53.80 -25.19 -9.58
C SER A 29 -55.25 -25.21 -9.08
N THR A 30 -55.87 -24.02 -8.91
CA THR A 30 -57.21 -23.70 -9.45
C THR A 30 -57.45 -22.17 -9.60
N HIS A 31 -57.73 -21.77 -10.86
CA HIS A 31 -58.72 -20.81 -11.37
C HIS A 31 -58.79 -19.33 -10.90
N SER A 32 -58.62 -18.39 -11.85
CA SER A 32 -59.73 -17.68 -12.54
C SER A 32 -59.23 -16.42 -13.29
N ALA A 33 -59.75 -16.22 -14.49
CA ALA A 33 -59.42 -15.16 -15.44
C ALA A 33 -60.03 -13.78 -15.12
N LYS A 34 -59.40 -12.69 -15.59
CA LYS A 34 -59.98 -11.67 -16.50
C LYS A 34 -59.05 -10.48 -16.77
N ASP A 35 -58.89 -10.18 -18.07
CA ASP A 35 -58.81 -8.87 -18.72
C ASP A 35 -58.15 -7.67 -18.01
N ARG A 36 -57.10 -7.12 -18.63
CA ARG A 36 -57.17 -5.81 -19.33
C ARG A 36 -55.86 -5.40 -20.01
N ARG A 37 -55.98 -4.99 -21.27
CA ARG A 37 -55.05 -4.11 -22.01
C ARG A 37 -55.32 -2.65 -21.65
N ALA A 38 -54.27 -1.82 -21.60
CA ALA A 38 -54.18 -0.40 -22.01
C ALA A 38 -52.81 0.14 -21.55
N GLU A 39 -51.89 0.43 -22.48
CA GLU A 39 -51.60 1.76 -23.02
C GLU A 39 -50.91 2.72 -22.03
N VAL A 40 -49.66 3.10 -22.36
CA VAL A 40 -49.10 4.43 -22.04
C VAL A 40 -48.39 4.93 -23.30
N GLN A 41 -48.92 6.04 -23.83
CA GLN A 41 -48.30 6.91 -24.82
C GLN A 41 -47.25 7.80 -24.14
N ASP A 42 -46.20 8.17 -24.89
CA ASP A 42 -45.49 9.44 -24.68
C ASP A 42 -45.31 10.13 -26.06
N PRO A 43 -45.53 11.46 -26.19
CA PRO A 43 -45.77 12.12 -27.45
C PRO A 43 -44.56 12.93 -27.96
N GLY A 44 -44.57 13.23 -29.26
CA GLY A 44 -43.98 14.49 -29.74
C GLY A 44 -43.14 14.40 -31.01
N ARG A 45 -43.75 14.60 -32.18
CA ARG A 45 -43.53 15.77 -33.06
C ARG A 45 -44.20 15.63 -34.44
N ARG A 46 -45.22 16.47 -34.63
CA ARG A 46 -45.53 17.34 -35.80
C ARG A 46 -45.26 16.82 -37.23
N SER A 47 -46.34 16.34 -37.85
CA SER A 47 -46.99 16.80 -39.09
C SER A 47 -46.20 17.58 -40.17
N ILE A 48 -46.28 17.17 -41.46
CA ILE A 48 -47.17 17.73 -42.51
C ILE A 48 -46.84 17.15 -43.92
N ASN A 49 -47.90 16.64 -44.56
CA ASN A 49 -48.30 16.57 -45.98
C ASN A 49 -47.49 15.86 -47.10
N HIS A 50 -48.16 14.81 -47.61
CA HIS A 50 -48.59 14.56 -49.00
C HIS A 50 -47.67 14.91 -50.17
N LEU A 51 -47.34 13.88 -50.98
CA LEU A 51 -47.88 13.75 -52.35
C LEU A 51 -47.67 12.34 -52.90
N SER A 52 -48.68 11.92 -53.65
CA SER A 52 -48.89 10.65 -54.33
C SER A 52 -47.92 10.40 -55.49
N HIS A 53 -47.54 9.14 -55.73
CA HIS A 53 -47.73 8.50 -57.04
C HIS A 53 -47.60 6.97 -56.91
N ARG A 54 -48.67 6.26 -57.32
CA ARG A 54 -48.62 4.85 -57.71
C ARG A 54 -47.83 4.73 -59.02
N THR A 55 -46.93 3.76 -59.09
CA THR A 55 -46.69 2.97 -60.32
C THR A 55 -46.00 1.67 -59.91
N ALA A 56 -46.66 0.56 -60.22
CA ALA A 56 -46.08 -0.77 -60.13
C ALA A 56 -44.98 -0.88 -61.19
N THR A 57 -43.77 -1.28 -60.77
CA THR A 57 -42.75 -1.75 -61.72
C THR A 57 -41.97 -2.89 -61.06
N THR A 58 -42.28 -4.09 -61.54
CA THR A 58 -41.43 -5.27 -61.72
C THR A 58 -40.15 -5.34 -60.88
N VAL A 59 -40.13 -6.28 -59.93
CA VAL A 59 -38.92 -6.76 -59.27
C VAL A 59 -38.02 -7.41 -60.32
N HIS A 60 -36.96 -6.72 -60.72
CA HIS A 60 -35.83 -7.35 -61.40
C HIS A 60 -34.96 -8.04 -60.35
N THR A 61 -35.15 -9.34 -60.18
CA THR A 61 -34.14 -10.24 -59.61
C THR A 61 -32.95 -10.26 -60.56
N SER A 62 -31.90 -9.51 -60.23
CA SER A 62 -30.58 -9.71 -60.82
C SER A 62 -29.88 -10.82 -60.03
N GLU A 63 -30.21 -12.07 -60.38
CA GLU A 63 -29.30 -13.19 -60.11
C GLU A 63 -28.02 -12.91 -60.90
N LYS A 64 -26.96 -12.48 -60.20
CA LYS A 64 -25.60 -12.56 -60.72
C LYS A 64 -25.27 -14.04 -60.89
N LEU A 65 -25.44 -14.53 -62.12
CA LEU A 65 -24.77 -15.73 -62.62
C LEU A 65 -23.26 -15.55 -62.41
N TRP A 66 -22.70 -16.19 -61.39
CA TRP A 66 -21.27 -16.44 -61.30
C TRP A 66 -20.93 -17.37 -62.46
N THR A 67 -20.31 -16.81 -63.50
CA THR A 67 -19.71 -17.60 -64.59
C THR A 67 -18.22 -17.70 -64.32
N ASP A 68 -17.69 -18.86 -64.69
CA ASP A 68 -16.35 -19.43 -64.53
C ASP A 68 -15.13 -18.47 -64.46
N ASP A 69 -14.13 -18.91 -63.68
CA ASP A 69 -12.71 -18.53 -63.67
C ASP A 69 -12.30 -17.16 -63.10
N MET A 70 -12.68 -16.84 -61.86
CA MET A 70 -11.80 -16.02 -61.01
C MET A 70 -11.16 -16.87 -59.91
N PRO A 71 -9.82 -17.01 -59.88
CA PRO A 71 -9.15 -17.76 -58.82
C PRO A 71 -9.43 -17.11 -57.46
N ALA A 72 -9.55 -17.93 -56.41
CA ALA A 72 -9.85 -17.47 -55.06
C ALA A 72 -8.91 -16.34 -54.62
N GLN A 73 -9.45 -15.33 -53.93
CA GLN A 73 -8.63 -14.29 -53.33
C GLN A 73 -7.67 -14.91 -52.29
N VAL A 74 -6.36 -14.74 -52.49
CA VAL A 74 -5.38 -15.18 -51.50
C VAL A 74 -5.36 -14.21 -50.33
N ILE A 75 -5.75 -14.68 -49.14
CA ILE A 75 -5.73 -13.87 -47.92
C ILE A 75 -4.31 -13.89 -47.33
N SER A 76 -3.49 -12.92 -47.71
CA SER A 76 -2.10 -12.80 -47.25
C SER A 76 -2.04 -12.34 -45.79
N GLY A 77 -2.08 -13.30 -44.86
CA GLY A 77 -1.94 -13.00 -43.43
C GLY A 77 -0.61 -12.33 -43.09
N LYS A 78 0.45 -12.53 -43.87
CA LYS A 78 1.73 -11.82 -43.74
C LYS A 78 1.58 -10.31 -43.95
N GLU A 79 0.84 -9.88 -44.96
CA GLU A 79 0.61 -8.46 -45.27
C GLU A 79 -0.29 -7.80 -44.23
N ILE A 80 -1.41 -8.45 -43.88
CA ILE A 80 -2.34 -7.96 -42.87
C ILE A 80 -1.63 -7.84 -41.51
N ALA A 81 -0.86 -8.86 -41.13
CA ALA A 81 -0.06 -8.84 -39.90
C ALA A 81 0.95 -7.68 -39.88
N ALA A 82 1.57 -7.35 -41.02
CA ALA A 82 2.49 -6.21 -41.11
C ALA A 82 1.76 -4.88 -40.91
N GLY A 83 0.58 -4.71 -41.51
CA GLY A 83 -0.28 -3.54 -41.29
C GLY A 83 -0.69 -3.36 -39.82
N ILE A 84 -1.08 -4.45 -39.16
CA ILE A 84 -1.41 -4.44 -37.72
C ILE A 84 -0.20 -4.01 -36.89
N ARG A 85 0.99 -4.57 -37.13
CA ARG A 85 2.19 -4.19 -36.37
C ARG A 85 2.58 -2.73 -36.58
N ALA A 86 2.41 -2.19 -37.78
CA ALA A 86 2.62 -0.77 -38.05
C ALA A 86 1.66 0.11 -37.24
N LYS A 87 0.37 -0.23 -37.21
CA LYS A 87 -0.63 0.46 -36.37
C LYS A 87 -0.29 0.38 -34.89
N LEU A 88 0.09 -0.80 -34.40
CA LEU A 88 0.49 -0.98 -33.00
C LEU A 88 1.71 -0.12 -32.63
N ARG A 89 2.67 0.05 -33.55
CA ARG A 89 3.82 0.94 -33.35
C ARG A 89 3.40 2.39 -33.10
N GLU A 90 2.44 2.91 -33.85
CA GLU A 90 1.87 4.24 -33.63
C GLU A 90 1.17 4.34 -32.27
N GLU A 91 0.45 3.31 -31.86
CA GLU A 91 -0.19 3.25 -30.54
C GLU A 91 0.84 3.25 -29.39
N VAL A 92 1.95 2.53 -29.55
CA VAL A 92 3.08 2.56 -28.58
C VAL A 92 3.74 3.94 -28.52
N GLN A 93 3.90 4.62 -29.66
CA GLN A 93 4.41 5.99 -29.68
C GLN A 93 3.50 6.94 -28.89
N LYS A 94 2.17 6.85 -29.08
CA LYS A 94 1.20 7.65 -28.29
C LYS A 94 1.31 7.37 -26.78
N MET A 95 1.55 6.12 -26.39
CA MET A 95 1.78 5.81 -24.97
C MET A 95 3.07 6.44 -24.43
N GLN A 96 4.12 6.52 -25.24
CA GLN A 96 5.40 7.14 -24.87
C GLN A 96 5.32 8.66 -24.76
N GLU A 97 4.44 9.30 -25.53
CA GLU A 97 4.12 10.73 -25.38
C GLU A 97 3.48 11.03 -24.01
N VAL A 98 2.71 10.06 -23.48
CA VAL A 98 2.05 10.18 -22.18
C VAL A 98 2.99 9.87 -21.02
N VAL A 99 3.76 8.78 -21.11
CA VAL A 99 4.78 8.40 -20.12
C VAL A 99 6.09 8.10 -20.87
N PRO A 100 7.09 9.01 -20.82
CA PRO A 100 8.36 8.82 -21.49
C PRO A 100 9.01 7.48 -21.13
N GLY A 101 9.38 6.71 -22.15
CA GLY A 101 10.02 5.40 -21.98
C GLY A 101 9.07 4.22 -21.72
N TYR A 102 7.75 4.45 -21.59
CA TYR A 102 6.79 3.36 -21.42
C TYR A 102 6.70 2.48 -22.67
N ARG A 103 6.82 1.16 -22.50
CA ARG A 103 6.74 0.18 -23.59
C ARG A 103 5.94 -1.04 -23.13
N PRO A 104 4.99 -1.53 -23.92
CA PRO A 104 4.35 -2.83 -23.66
C PRO A 104 5.42 -3.92 -23.59
N GLY A 105 5.30 -4.82 -22.62
CA GLY A 105 6.28 -5.87 -22.38
C GLY A 105 5.67 -7.25 -22.57
N LEU A 106 6.30 -8.06 -23.41
CA LEU A 106 5.90 -9.43 -23.69
C LEU A 106 6.99 -10.39 -23.18
N ALA A 107 6.63 -11.30 -22.29
CA ALA A 107 7.49 -12.39 -21.84
C ALA A 107 7.14 -13.69 -22.58
N VAL A 108 8.15 -14.31 -23.21
CA VAL A 108 8.04 -15.62 -23.86
C VAL A 108 8.91 -16.60 -23.07
N VAL A 109 8.28 -17.53 -22.37
CA VAL A 109 8.96 -18.53 -21.52
C VAL A 109 9.12 -19.82 -22.32
N GLN A 110 10.35 -20.32 -22.44
CA GLN A 110 10.70 -21.55 -23.14
C GLN A 110 11.42 -22.50 -22.17
N VAL A 111 11.04 -23.77 -22.17
CA VAL A 111 11.81 -24.85 -21.51
C VAL A 111 12.50 -25.68 -22.59
N GLY A 112 13.80 -25.93 -22.41
CA GLY A 112 14.60 -26.72 -23.36
C GLY A 112 14.96 -25.96 -24.63
N ASN A 113 15.09 -26.68 -25.74
CA ASN A 113 15.62 -26.14 -27.00
C ASN A 113 14.97 -26.73 -28.26
N ASP A 114 13.66 -26.92 -28.26
CA ASP A 114 12.91 -27.36 -29.45
C ASP A 114 13.15 -26.43 -30.67
N GLU A 115 13.64 -27.02 -31.78
CA GLU A 115 14.02 -26.28 -32.98
C GLU A 115 12.84 -25.58 -33.67
N ALA A 116 11.65 -26.21 -33.65
CA ALA A 116 10.45 -25.64 -34.25
C ALA A 116 9.97 -24.40 -33.46
N SER A 117 9.99 -24.49 -32.13
CA SER A 117 9.69 -23.39 -31.20
C SER A 117 10.64 -22.20 -31.39
N ASN A 118 11.94 -22.45 -31.60
CA ASN A 118 12.93 -21.40 -31.81
C ASN A 118 12.63 -20.51 -33.04
N VAL A 119 12.02 -21.05 -34.10
CA VAL A 119 11.58 -20.25 -35.26
C VAL A 119 10.47 -19.27 -34.86
N TYR A 120 9.45 -19.77 -34.15
CA TYR A 120 8.32 -18.95 -33.69
C TYR A 120 8.73 -17.91 -32.66
N ILE A 121 9.64 -18.24 -31.74
CA ILE A 121 10.16 -17.28 -30.76
C ILE A 121 10.87 -16.12 -31.47
N ARG A 122 11.74 -16.41 -32.46
CA ARG A 122 12.38 -15.35 -33.25
C ARG A 122 11.37 -14.46 -33.97
N MET A 123 10.30 -15.04 -34.52
CA MET A 123 9.22 -14.27 -35.14
C MET A 123 8.51 -13.36 -34.12
N LYS A 124 8.21 -13.87 -32.92
CA LYS A 124 7.59 -13.08 -31.84
C LYS A 124 8.48 -11.94 -31.38
N MET A 125 9.78 -12.18 -31.17
CA MET A 125 10.73 -11.14 -30.78
C MET A 125 10.85 -10.05 -31.84
N LYS A 126 10.97 -10.44 -33.11
CA LYS A 126 11.00 -9.49 -34.22
C LYS A 126 9.70 -8.68 -34.32
N ALA A 127 8.54 -9.33 -34.17
CA ALA A 127 7.26 -8.66 -34.20
C ALA A 127 7.08 -7.65 -33.05
N ALA A 128 7.57 -8.00 -31.85
CA ALA A 128 7.58 -7.09 -30.70
C ALA A 128 8.44 -5.85 -30.98
N GLU A 129 9.64 -6.04 -31.54
CA GLU A 129 10.52 -4.93 -31.93
C GLU A 129 9.89 -4.03 -33.01
N GLU A 130 9.30 -4.63 -34.06
CA GLU A 130 8.61 -3.90 -35.13
C GLU A 130 7.46 -3.03 -34.57
N ALA A 131 6.70 -3.56 -33.60
CA ALA A 131 5.62 -2.87 -32.91
C ALA A 131 6.09 -1.89 -31.80
N GLY A 132 7.41 -1.74 -31.56
CA GLY A 132 7.96 -0.83 -30.54
C GLY A 132 7.87 -1.34 -29.10
N MET A 133 7.60 -2.63 -28.89
CA MET A 133 7.43 -3.29 -27.60
C MET A 133 8.77 -3.80 -27.03
N ASN A 134 8.79 -4.14 -25.75
CA ASN A 134 9.88 -4.85 -25.09
C ASN A 134 9.62 -6.37 -25.09
N GLY A 135 10.24 -7.11 -26.00
CA GLY A 135 10.19 -8.57 -26.02
C GLY A 135 11.26 -9.18 -25.13
N ARG A 136 10.88 -10.05 -24.19
CA ARG A 136 11.78 -10.80 -23.31
C ARG A 136 11.66 -12.29 -23.56
N HIS A 137 12.77 -12.93 -23.93
CA HIS A 137 12.85 -14.38 -24.06
C HIS A 137 13.47 -14.97 -22.79
N ILE A 138 12.67 -15.72 -22.03
CA ILE A 138 13.12 -16.40 -20.81
C ILE A 138 13.34 -17.87 -21.17
N LYS A 139 14.61 -18.24 -21.40
CA LYS A 139 14.99 -19.61 -21.73
C LYS A 139 15.43 -20.36 -20.47
N MET A 140 14.68 -21.40 -20.14
CA MET A 140 14.93 -22.28 -19.00
C MET A 140 15.57 -23.61 -19.47
N PRO A 141 16.49 -24.21 -18.68
CA PRO A 141 17.11 -25.49 -18.99
C PRO A 141 16.13 -26.65 -19.20
N GLN A 142 16.53 -27.70 -19.90
CA GLN A 142 15.70 -28.88 -20.17
C GLN A 142 15.38 -29.68 -18.89
N ASP A 143 16.22 -29.57 -17.86
CA ASP A 143 16.06 -30.23 -16.56
C ASP A 143 15.26 -29.38 -15.54
N THR A 144 14.70 -28.24 -15.97
CA THR A 144 13.82 -27.39 -15.15
C THR A 144 12.68 -28.20 -14.54
N THR A 145 12.51 -28.07 -13.23
CA THR A 145 11.39 -28.67 -12.51
C THR A 145 10.11 -27.83 -12.65
N GLN A 146 8.95 -28.44 -12.42
CA GLN A 146 7.68 -27.73 -12.43
C GLN A 146 7.66 -26.54 -11.44
N ASN A 147 8.26 -26.70 -10.25
CA ASN A 147 8.30 -25.64 -9.23
C ASN A 147 9.18 -24.46 -9.66
N GLU A 148 10.31 -24.70 -10.33
CA GLU A 148 11.17 -23.63 -10.86
C GLU A 148 10.44 -22.85 -11.95
N LEU A 149 9.75 -23.55 -12.87
CA LEU A 149 8.94 -22.90 -13.91
C LEU A 149 7.80 -22.07 -13.31
N VAL A 150 7.06 -22.62 -12.35
CA VAL A 150 6.00 -21.90 -11.62
C VAL A 150 6.56 -20.67 -10.90
N THR A 151 7.72 -20.79 -10.26
CA THR A 151 8.40 -19.67 -9.59
C THR A 151 8.76 -18.57 -10.59
N GLN A 152 9.31 -18.93 -11.74
CA GLN A 152 9.65 -17.99 -12.80
C GLN A 152 8.41 -17.28 -13.37
N ILE A 153 7.30 -18.00 -13.55
CA ILE A 153 6.02 -17.43 -13.98
C ILE A 153 5.50 -16.44 -12.94
N ASN A 154 5.53 -16.80 -11.66
CA ASN A 154 5.10 -15.92 -10.57
C ASN A 154 5.93 -14.64 -10.48
N GLN A 155 7.24 -14.71 -10.74
CA GLN A 155 8.10 -13.51 -10.85
C GLN A 155 7.67 -12.60 -12.01
N LEU A 156 7.33 -13.16 -13.16
CA LEU A 156 6.84 -12.39 -14.32
C LEU A 156 5.41 -11.86 -14.10
N ASN A 157 4.57 -12.59 -13.37
CA ASN A 157 3.26 -12.10 -12.91
C ASN A 157 3.43 -10.88 -12.00
N ALA A 158 4.45 -10.87 -11.13
CA ALA A 158 4.76 -9.73 -10.29
C ALA A 158 5.37 -8.53 -11.05
N ASP A 159 6.05 -8.74 -12.17
CA ASP A 159 6.75 -7.66 -12.88
C ASP A 159 5.77 -6.68 -13.59
N PRO A 160 5.69 -5.40 -13.20
CA PRO A 160 4.81 -4.41 -13.82
C PRO A 160 5.22 -4.04 -15.26
N GLY A 161 6.46 -4.34 -15.66
CA GLY A 161 6.92 -4.20 -17.04
C GLY A 161 6.42 -5.32 -17.96
N VAL A 162 5.88 -6.42 -17.41
CA VAL A 162 5.31 -7.52 -18.19
C VAL A 162 3.79 -7.34 -18.27
N HIS A 163 3.32 -7.06 -19.47
CA HIS A 163 1.91 -6.85 -19.80
C HIS A 163 1.30 -8.07 -20.50
N GLY A 164 2.14 -8.93 -21.07
CA GLY A 164 1.72 -10.18 -21.68
C GLY A 164 2.75 -11.27 -21.42
N MET A 165 2.27 -12.49 -21.20
CA MET A 165 3.07 -13.69 -21.05
C MET A 165 2.54 -14.81 -21.91
N ILE A 166 3.45 -15.62 -22.45
CA ILE A 166 3.14 -16.88 -23.12
C ILE A 166 4.16 -17.95 -22.71
N ILE A 167 3.66 -19.16 -22.50
CA ILE A 167 4.47 -20.38 -22.36
C ILE A 167 4.59 -21.01 -23.74
N GLN A 168 5.82 -21.08 -24.25
CA GLN A 168 6.08 -21.71 -25.54
C GLN A 168 5.91 -23.22 -25.41
N LEU A 169 4.92 -23.76 -26.13
CA LEU A 169 4.67 -25.19 -26.24
C LEU A 169 5.23 -25.74 -27.58
N PRO A 170 5.60 -27.04 -27.63
CA PRO A 170 5.66 -27.99 -26.51
C PRO A 170 6.78 -27.67 -25.51
N LEU A 171 6.66 -28.16 -24.28
CA LEU A 171 7.74 -28.08 -23.29
C LEU A 171 8.77 -29.18 -23.61
N ASP A 172 9.98 -28.79 -24.03
CA ASP A 172 11.10 -29.71 -24.20
C ASP A 172 11.78 -29.90 -22.84
N THR A 173 11.32 -30.89 -22.09
CA THR A 173 11.75 -31.12 -20.69
C THR A 173 12.08 -32.59 -20.43
N THR A 174 13.08 -32.82 -19.58
CA THR A 174 13.39 -34.16 -19.04
C THR A 174 12.64 -34.45 -17.73
N GLN A 175 11.97 -33.46 -17.15
CA GLN A 175 11.18 -33.57 -15.93
C GLN A 175 9.68 -33.63 -16.27
N PRO A 176 8.85 -34.36 -15.49
CA PRO A 176 7.41 -34.31 -15.66
C PRO A 176 6.89 -32.91 -15.27
N ILE A 177 6.31 -32.20 -16.24
CA ILE A 177 5.67 -30.90 -16.04
C ILE A 177 4.24 -30.97 -16.56
N ASP A 178 3.28 -30.58 -15.72
CA ASP A 178 1.90 -30.40 -16.13
C ASP A 178 1.72 -29.05 -16.86
N SER A 179 1.63 -29.11 -18.19
CA SER A 179 1.42 -27.92 -19.02
C SER A 179 0.12 -27.18 -18.69
N HIS A 180 -0.92 -27.87 -18.22
CA HIS A 180 -2.19 -27.25 -17.86
C HIS A 180 -2.06 -26.39 -16.60
N LEU A 181 -1.40 -26.94 -15.57
CA LEU A 181 -1.09 -26.19 -14.36
C LEU A 181 -0.23 -24.96 -14.68
N VAL A 182 0.80 -25.14 -15.50
CA VAL A 182 1.74 -24.08 -15.89
C VAL A 182 1.03 -22.95 -16.65
N LEU A 183 0.15 -23.26 -17.61
CA LEU A 183 -0.65 -22.25 -18.31
C LEU A 183 -1.60 -21.50 -17.36
N ASN A 184 -2.25 -22.22 -16.43
CA ASN A 184 -3.13 -21.64 -15.42
C ASN A 184 -2.38 -21.00 -14.23
N THR A 185 -1.05 -20.98 -14.26
CA THR A 185 -0.22 -20.21 -13.29
C THR A 185 -0.01 -18.78 -13.78
N ILE A 186 -0.12 -18.52 -15.09
CA ILE A 186 -0.09 -17.14 -15.62
C ILE A 186 -1.28 -16.39 -15.02
N ASP A 187 -1.11 -15.14 -14.59
CA ASP A 187 -2.25 -14.32 -14.21
C ASP A 187 -3.21 -14.20 -15.41
N PRO A 188 -4.52 -14.49 -15.28
CA PRO A 188 -5.48 -14.33 -16.38
C PRO A 188 -5.40 -12.97 -17.09
N ALA A 189 -5.03 -11.91 -16.36
CA ALA A 189 -4.87 -10.56 -16.88
C ALA A 189 -3.59 -10.36 -17.71
N LYS A 190 -2.65 -11.31 -17.71
CA LYS A 190 -1.40 -11.30 -18.50
C LYS A 190 -1.33 -12.45 -19.52
N ASP A 191 -2.30 -13.35 -19.54
CA ASP A 191 -2.42 -14.43 -20.52
C ASP A 191 -2.88 -13.89 -21.89
N VAL A 192 -1.93 -13.26 -22.59
CA VAL A 192 -2.17 -12.65 -23.91
C VAL A 192 -2.32 -13.70 -25.01
N ASP A 193 -2.08 -14.98 -24.74
CA ASP A 193 -2.37 -16.07 -25.68
C ASP A 193 -3.80 -16.63 -25.51
N GLY A 194 -4.48 -16.29 -24.42
CA GLY A 194 -5.87 -16.63 -24.13
C GLY A 194 -6.10 -18.09 -23.74
N LEU A 195 -5.07 -18.80 -23.28
CA LEU A 195 -5.12 -20.24 -23.00
C LEU A 195 -5.45 -20.59 -21.54
N HIS A 196 -5.54 -19.60 -20.66
CA HIS A 196 -5.98 -19.79 -19.28
C HIS A 196 -7.47 -20.16 -19.23
N ASP A 197 -7.84 -21.08 -18.33
CA ASP A 197 -9.23 -21.50 -18.11
C ASP A 197 -10.18 -20.33 -17.85
N VAL A 198 -9.74 -19.28 -17.14
CA VAL A 198 -10.54 -18.08 -16.88
C VAL A 198 -10.87 -17.34 -18.18
N ASN A 199 -9.88 -17.13 -19.07
CA ASN A 199 -10.11 -16.45 -20.35
C ASN A 199 -10.96 -17.31 -21.29
N SER A 200 -10.71 -18.62 -21.32
CA SER A 200 -11.53 -19.59 -22.05
C SER A 200 -12.98 -19.59 -21.59
N ALA A 201 -13.22 -19.59 -20.27
CA ALA A 201 -14.57 -19.51 -19.71
C ALA A 201 -15.27 -18.19 -20.04
N LYS A 202 -14.56 -17.06 -20.01
CA LYS A 202 -15.11 -15.76 -20.42
C LYS A 202 -15.51 -15.75 -21.89
N LEU A 203 -14.71 -16.32 -22.78
CA LEU A 203 -15.03 -16.46 -24.21
C LEU A 203 -16.30 -17.32 -24.39
N ALA A 204 -16.33 -18.50 -23.77
CA ALA A 204 -17.48 -19.40 -23.85
C ALA A 204 -18.80 -18.74 -23.38
N ARG A 205 -18.71 -17.82 -22.41
CA ARG A 205 -19.85 -17.07 -21.85
C ARG A 205 -20.19 -15.78 -22.59
N GLY A 206 -19.41 -15.37 -23.59
CA GLY A 206 -19.64 -14.15 -24.37
C GLY A 206 -19.16 -12.87 -23.70
N ASN A 207 -18.33 -12.96 -22.66
CA ASN A 207 -17.76 -11.81 -21.95
C ASN A 207 -16.55 -11.24 -22.72
N LEU A 208 -16.74 -10.91 -24.00
CA LEU A 208 -15.65 -10.51 -24.91
C LEU A 208 -14.92 -9.22 -24.49
N SER A 209 -15.59 -8.33 -23.75
CA SER A 209 -15.01 -7.07 -23.27
C SER A 209 -13.92 -7.24 -22.21
N ASP A 210 -13.94 -8.36 -21.47
CA ASP A 210 -13.00 -8.68 -20.39
C ASP A 210 -12.29 -10.02 -20.62
N CYS A 211 -12.16 -10.43 -21.89
CA CYS A 211 -11.56 -11.71 -22.30
C CYS A 211 -10.34 -11.46 -23.19
N PHE A 212 -9.23 -12.14 -22.91
CA PHE A 212 -8.19 -12.32 -23.93
C PHE A 212 -8.62 -13.39 -24.91
N VAL A 213 -9.08 -12.96 -26.08
CA VAL A 213 -9.43 -13.88 -27.17
C VAL A 213 -8.16 -14.59 -27.64
N PRO A 214 -8.15 -15.93 -27.75
CA PRO A 214 -6.97 -16.67 -28.17
C PRO A 214 -6.44 -16.19 -29.53
N CYS A 215 -5.12 -16.04 -29.62
CA CYS A 215 -4.47 -15.32 -30.73
C CYS A 215 -4.79 -15.90 -32.10
N THR A 216 -4.83 -17.23 -32.22
CA THR A 216 -5.09 -17.92 -33.48
C THR A 216 -6.54 -17.73 -33.94
N PRO A 217 -7.58 -18.04 -33.13
CA PRO A 217 -8.97 -17.67 -33.43
C PRO A 217 -9.19 -16.20 -33.76
N ARG A 218 -8.59 -15.28 -32.99
CA ARG A 218 -8.68 -13.84 -33.26
C ARG A 218 -8.10 -13.49 -34.63
N GLY A 219 -6.97 -14.09 -34.99
CA GLY A 219 -6.33 -13.92 -36.29
C GLY A 219 -7.17 -14.48 -37.43
N CYS A 220 -7.82 -15.63 -37.22
CA CYS A 220 -8.75 -16.22 -38.20
C CYS A 220 -9.95 -15.32 -38.45
N LEU A 221 -10.55 -14.76 -37.40
CA LEU A 221 -11.68 -13.83 -37.52
C LEU A 221 -11.28 -12.58 -38.31
N GLU A 222 -10.10 -12.03 -38.05
CA GLU A 222 -9.57 -10.87 -38.80
C GLU A 222 -9.34 -11.21 -40.28
N LEU A 223 -8.81 -12.40 -40.57
CA LEU A 223 -8.64 -12.89 -41.95
C LEU A 223 -9.99 -13.03 -42.68
N ILE A 224 -11.02 -13.56 -42.02
CA ILE A 224 -12.37 -13.67 -42.56
C ILE A 224 -12.93 -12.28 -42.90
N LYS A 225 -12.79 -11.32 -41.98
CA LYS A 225 -13.24 -9.94 -42.19
C LYS A 225 -12.49 -9.26 -43.34
N SER A 226 -11.18 -9.50 -43.46
CA SER A 226 -10.36 -8.95 -44.54
C SER A 226 -10.71 -9.48 -45.93
N ALA A 227 -11.33 -10.66 -46.01
CA ALA A 227 -11.85 -11.24 -47.24
C ALA A 227 -13.19 -10.62 -47.69
N GLY A 228 -13.69 -9.59 -47.00
CA GLY A 228 -14.95 -8.92 -47.33
C GLY A 228 -16.20 -9.72 -47.00
N THR A 229 -16.09 -10.77 -46.18
CA THR A 229 -17.22 -11.60 -45.75
C THR A 229 -17.74 -11.14 -44.39
N ASP A 230 -19.02 -10.78 -44.35
CA ASP A 230 -19.74 -10.57 -43.10
C ASP A 230 -20.01 -11.92 -42.43
N VAL A 231 -19.71 -12.03 -41.13
CA VAL A 231 -19.88 -13.26 -40.34
C VAL A 231 -21.33 -13.41 -39.89
N ASP A 232 -22.07 -12.30 -39.77
CA ASP A 232 -23.43 -12.28 -39.28
C ASP A 232 -24.37 -13.13 -40.16
N GLY A 233 -25.08 -14.07 -39.54
CA GLY A 233 -26.02 -14.97 -40.20
C GLY A 233 -25.40 -16.04 -41.10
N LYS A 234 -24.07 -16.16 -41.19
CA LYS A 234 -23.40 -17.17 -42.01
C LYS A 234 -23.36 -18.54 -41.35
N ASN A 235 -23.35 -19.59 -42.17
CA ASN A 235 -23.05 -20.95 -41.70
C ASN A 235 -21.54 -21.16 -41.68
N ALA A 236 -20.98 -21.31 -40.49
CA ALA A 236 -19.57 -21.60 -40.31
C ALA A 236 -19.34 -23.06 -39.90
N VAL A 237 -18.36 -23.71 -40.50
CA VAL A 237 -17.91 -25.06 -40.11
C VAL A 237 -16.48 -24.97 -39.59
N VAL A 238 -16.27 -25.45 -38.37
CA VAL A 238 -14.94 -25.51 -37.74
C VAL A 238 -14.51 -26.98 -37.67
N VAL A 239 -13.52 -27.35 -38.46
CA VAL A 239 -12.99 -28.72 -38.53
C VAL A 239 -11.80 -28.84 -37.58
N GLY A 240 -12.06 -29.29 -36.36
CA GLY A 240 -11.09 -29.40 -35.27
C GLY A 240 -11.75 -29.06 -33.93
N ARG A 241 -11.41 -29.81 -32.88
CA ARG A 241 -11.93 -29.61 -31.51
C ARG A 241 -10.85 -29.36 -30.46
N SER A 242 -9.68 -28.88 -30.91
CA SER A 242 -8.57 -28.60 -30.01
C SER A 242 -8.92 -27.44 -29.07
N LYS A 243 -8.30 -27.44 -27.88
CA LYS A 243 -8.43 -26.34 -26.91
C LYS A 243 -7.74 -25.05 -27.38
N ILE A 244 -6.88 -25.13 -28.40
CA ILE A 244 -6.06 -24.01 -28.89
C ILE A 244 -6.74 -23.24 -30.02
N VAL A 245 -7.42 -23.95 -30.94
CA VAL A 245 -8.01 -23.33 -32.14
C VAL A 245 -9.47 -23.70 -32.31
N GLY A 246 -9.79 -25.00 -32.34
CA GLY A 246 -11.11 -25.49 -32.73
C GLY A 246 -12.25 -24.98 -31.84
N ALA A 247 -12.20 -25.33 -30.56
CA ALA A 247 -13.20 -24.90 -29.58
C ALA A 247 -13.31 -23.36 -29.48
N PRO A 248 -12.23 -22.59 -29.24
CA PRO A 248 -12.35 -21.14 -29.12
C PRO A 248 -12.76 -20.44 -30.42
N MET A 249 -12.40 -20.96 -31.60
CA MET A 249 -12.90 -20.41 -32.86
C MET A 249 -14.41 -20.57 -32.99
N SER A 250 -14.94 -21.73 -32.58
CA SER A 250 -16.38 -21.97 -32.63
C SER A 250 -17.17 -21.02 -31.74
N GLU A 251 -16.68 -20.76 -30.53
CA GLU A 251 -17.26 -19.80 -29.59
C GLU A 251 -17.18 -18.37 -30.15
N LEU A 252 -16.00 -17.99 -30.67
CA LEU A 252 -15.79 -16.66 -31.23
C LEU A 252 -16.71 -16.37 -32.42
N LEU A 253 -16.88 -17.31 -33.35
CA LEU A 253 -17.81 -17.16 -34.48
C LEU A 253 -19.26 -17.09 -34.02
N THR A 254 -19.64 -17.87 -33.01
CA THR A 254 -20.98 -17.83 -32.41
C THR A 254 -21.28 -16.43 -31.84
N TRP A 255 -20.32 -15.83 -31.12
CA TRP A 255 -20.46 -14.47 -30.59
C TRP A 255 -20.31 -13.37 -31.65
N ASN A 256 -19.93 -13.72 -32.88
CA ASN A 256 -20.02 -12.86 -34.07
C ASN A 256 -21.23 -13.24 -34.95
N HIS A 257 -22.27 -13.84 -34.35
CA HIS A 257 -23.58 -14.12 -34.96
C HIS A 257 -23.59 -15.15 -36.10
N ALA A 258 -22.56 -15.99 -36.23
CA ALA A 258 -22.58 -17.12 -37.15
C ALA A 258 -23.35 -18.32 -36.56
N THR A 259 -23.98 -19.12 -37.42
CA THR A 259 -24.43 -20.48 -37.07
C THR A 259 -23.25 -21.43 -37.21
N VAL A 260 -22.77 -22.01 -36.11
CA VAL A 260 -21.51 -22.77 -36.11
C VAL A 260 -21.74 -24.28 -35.95
N THR A 261 -21.15 -25.07 -36.85
CA THR A 261 -21.04 -26.52 -36.71
C THR A 261 -19.60 -26.91 -36.42
N VAL A 262 -19.36 -27.61 -35.31
CA VAL A 262 -18.02 -28.10 -34.94
C VAL A 262 -17.86 -29.55 -35.37
N CYS A 263 -16.83 -29.81 -36.17
CA CYS A 263 -16.49 -31.14 -36.68
C CYS A 263 -15.16 -31.63 -36.10
N HIS A 264 -14.99 -32.95 -36.05
CA HIS A 264 -13.75 -33.60 -35.62
C HIS A 264 -13.51 -34.89 -36.42
N SER A 265 -12.38 -35.54 -36.19
CA SER A 265 -11.95 -36.76 -36.91
C SER A 265 -12.90 -37.98 -36.80
N HIS A 266 -14.00 -37.88 -36.06
CA HIS A 266 -15.02 -38.92 -35.91
C HIS A 266 -16.41 -38.45 -36.37
N THR A 267 -16.51 -37.22 -36.88
CA THR A 267 -17.74 -36.72 -37.51
C THR A 267 -18.00 -37.54 -38.77
N LYS A 268 -19.19 -38.14 -38.87
CA LYS A 268 -19.62 -38.85 -40.08
C LYS A 268 -19.91 -37.84 -41.19
N ASP A 269 -19.68 -38.25 -42.44
CA ASP A 269 -19.99 -37.47 -43.64
C ASP A 269 -19.36 -36.07 -43.59
N LEU A 270 -18.13 -36.00 -43.08
CA LEU A 270 -17.41 -34.75 -42.83
C LEU A 270 -17.29 -33.87 -44.08
N ASP A 271 -17.12 -34.49 -45.25
CA ASP A 271 -17.10 -33.84 -46.55
C ASP A 271 -18.43 -33.13 -46.87
N GLN A 272 -19.57 -33.77 -46.58
CA GLN A 272 -20.90 -33.20 -46.79
C GLN A 272 -21.18 -32.04 -45.84
N VAL A 273 -20.73 -32.15 -44.59
CA VAL A 273 -20.86 -31.07 -43.61
C VAL A 273 -20.02 -29.86 -44.02
N CYS A 274 -18.76 -30.08 -44.46
CA CYS A 274 -17.90 -28.99 -44.95
C CYS A 274 -18.51 -28.23 -46.15
N ARG A 275 -19.22 -28.94 -47.05
CA ARG A 275 -19.90 -28.34 -48.22
C ARG A 275 -21.05 -27.39 -47.88
N GLN A 276 -21.49 -27.33 -46.64
CA GLN A 276 -22.54 -26.41 -46.20
C GLN A 276 -21.99 -25.06 -45.73
N ALA A 277 -20.67 -24.97 -45.52
CA ALA A 277 -20.02 -23.82 -44.91
C ALA A 277 -19.92 -22.63 -45.87
N ASP A 278 -20.42 -21.47 -45.45
CA ASP A 278 -20.03 -20.18 -46.04
C ASP A 278 -18.63 -19.76 -45.56
N ILE A 279 -18.27 -20.18 -44.34
CA ILE A 279 -16.96 -19.97 -43.71
C ILE A 279 -16.44 -21.33 -43.22
N LEU A 280 -15.33 -21.81 -43.77
CA LEU A 280 -14.71 -23.08 -43.40
C LEU A 280 -13.37 -22.82 -42.70
N VAL A 281 -13.28 -23.12 -41.41
CA VAL A 281 -12.03 -23.04 -40.64
C VAL A 281 -11.51 -24.44 -40.36
N VAL A 282 -10.29 -24.76 -40.81
CA VAL A 282 -9.71 -26.10 -40.75
C VAL A 282 -8.49 -26.12 -39.83
N ALA A 283 -8.55 -26.92 -38.77
CA ALA A 283 -7.53 -27.05 -37.74
C ALA A 283 -7.51 -28.49 -37.16
N ILE A 284 -7.40 -29.49 -38.04
CA ILE A 284 -7.49 -30.92 -37.71
C ILE A 284 -6.10 -31.59 -37.56
N GLY A 285 -5.03 -30.93 -38.03
CA GLY A 285 -3.66 -31.43 -37.93
C GLY A 285 -3.38 -32.62 -38.84
N ARG A 286 -3.96 -32.64 -40.05
CA ARG A 286 -3.78 -33.69 -41.05
C ARG A 286 -3.57 -33.06 -42.42
N ALA A 287 -2.35 -33.19 -42.94
CA ALA A 287 -1.92 -32.62 -44.21
C ALA A 287 -2.92 -32.89 -45.35
N GLN A 288 -3.41 -31.81 -45.98
CA GLN A 288 -4.26 -31.84 -47.19
C GLN A 288 -5.47 -32.79 -47.11
N MET A 289 -6.04 -32.97 -45.91
CA MET A 289 -7.22 -33.81 -45.68
C MET A 289 -8.47 -33.22 -46.33
N VAL A 290 -8.67 -31.91 -46.22
CA VAL A 290 -9.83 -31.23 -46.82
C VAL A 290 -9.53 -30.94 -48.28
N LYS A 291 -10.32 -31.52 -49.19
CA LYS A 291 -10.18 -31.40 -50.64
C LYS A 291 -11.03 -30.27 -51.21
N GLY A 292 -10.71 -29.79 -52.42
CA GLY A 292 -11.51 -28.76 -53.11
C GLY A 292 -12.97 -29.15 -53.23
N SER A 293 -13.23 -30.43 -53.49
CA SER A 293 -14.58 -30.99 -53.54
C SER A 293 -15.33 -30.95 -52.21
N TRP A 294 -14.72 -30.63 -51.07
CA TRP A 294 -15.38 -30.50 -49.77
C TRP A 294 -15.81 -29.06 -49.48
N ILE A 295 -15.39 -28.11 -50.32
CA ILE A 295 -15.59 -26.68 -50.14
C ILE A 295 -16.84 -26.26 -50.92
N LYS A 296 -17.71 -25.47 -50.29
CA LYS A 296 -18.83 -24.82 -50.98
C LYS A 296 -18.28 -23.76 -51.94
N PRO A 297 -18.69 -23.72 -53.22
CA PRO A 297 -18.31 -22.64 -54.13
C PRO A 297 -18.62 -21.27 -53.53
N GLY A 298 -17.64 -20.38 -53.53
CA GLY A 298 -17.76 -19.05 -52.93
C GLY A 298 -17.56 -18.97 -51.41
N ALA A 299 -17.19 -20.06 -50.74
CA ALA A 299 -16.86 -20.04 -49.31
C ALA A 299 -15.49 -19.41 -49.02
N VAL A 300 -15.35 -18.82 -47.83
CA VAL A 300 -14.05 -18.40 -47.29
C VAL A 300 -13.41 -19.55 -46.53
N VAL A 301 -12.17 -19.89 -46.88
CA VAL A 301 -11.43 -21.02 -46.29
C VAL A 301 -10.22 -20.52 -45.51
N ILE A 302 -10.22 -20.78 -44.21
CA ILE A 302 -9.13 -20.49 -43.29
C ILE A 302 -8.45 -21.80 -42.90
N ASP A 303 -7.21 -21.99 -43.36
CA ASP A 303 -6.38 -23.14 -43.04
C ASP A 303 -5.40 -22.80 -41.92
N CYS A 304 -5.70 -23.31 -40.72
CA CYS A 304 -4.88 -23.15 -39.52
C CYS A 304 -3.85 -24.27 -39.37
N GLY A 305 -3.96 -25.35 -40.16
CA GLY A 305 -3.07 -26.50 -40.10
C GLY A 305 -1.67 -26.15 -40.59
N ILE A 306 -0.65 -26.75 -39.97
CA ILE A 306 0.72 -26.69 -40.47
C ILE A 306 1.37 -28.06 -40.34
N ASN A 307 1.63 -28.67 -41.47
CA ASN A 307 2.15 -30.03 -41.58
C ASN A 307 3.40 -30.03 -42.44
N SER A 308 4.39 -30.84 -42.07
CA SER A 308 5.58 -31.05 -42.88
C SER A 308 5.45 -32.35 -43.67
N ILE A 309 5.55 -32.27 -44.99
CA ILE A 309 5.57 -33.45 -45.87
C ILE A 309 6.92 -33.53 -46.61
N PRO A 310 7.40 -34.73 -46.98
CA PRO A 310 8.62 -34.89 -47.75
C PRO A 310 8.55 -34.14 -49.10
N ASP A 311 9.62 -33.41 -49.44
CA ASP A 311 9.77 -32.73 -50.72
C ASP A 311 11.26 -32.61 -51.06
N ALA A 312 11.70 -33.45 -52.00
CA ALA A 312 13.08 -33.50 -52.46
C ALA A 312 13.52 -32.20 -53.18
N THR A 313 12.59 -31.33 -53.58
CA THR A 313 12.89 -30.05 -54.24
C THR A 313 13.25 -28.93 -53.26
N LYS A 314 13.00 -29.11 -51.95
CA LYS A 314 13.38 -28.15 -50.91
C LYS A 314 14.71 -28.53 -50.27
N LYS A 315 15.52 -27.53 -49.93
CA LYS A 315 16.81 -27.73 -49.23
C LYS A 315 16.69 -28.50 -47.90
N SER A 316 15.55 -28.41 -47.24
CA SER A 316 15.21 -29.15 -46.01
C SER A 316 14.75 -30.59 -46.23
N GLY A 317 14.59 -31.03 -47.49
CA GLY A 317 13.97 -32.32 -47.85
C GLY A 317 12.47 -32.40 -47.53
N LYS A 318 11.86 -31.28 -47.12
CA LYS A 318 10.49 -31.18 -46.61
C LYS A 318 9.85 -29.86 -47.01
N ARG A 319 8.56 -29.87 -47.37
CA ARG A 319 7.72 -28.67 -47.58
C ARG A 319 6.62 -28.58 -46.52
N LEU A 320 6.22 -27.36 -46.19
CA LEU A 320 5.09 -27.09 -45.31
C LEU A 320 3.81 -27.00 -46.15
N VAL A 321 2.76 -27.67 -45.68
CA VAL A 321 1.40 -27.63 -46.25
C VAL A 321 0.38 -27.53 -45.12
N GLY A 322 -0.80 -27.03 -45.41
CA GLY A 322 -1.88 -26.95 -44.44
C GLY A 322 -2.73 -28.23 -44.38
N ASP A 323 -3.85 -28.14 -43.68
CA ASP A 323 -4.84 -29.23 -43.62
C ASP A 323 -5.74 -29.25 -44.87
N VAL A 324 -5.76 -28.17 -45.64
CA VAL A 324 -6.50 -28.01 -46.88
C VAL A 324 -5.57 -28.24 -48.07
N ASP A 325 -6.08 -28.90 -49.11
CA ASP A 325 -5.37 -28.96 -50.38
C ASP A 325 -5.43 -27.60 -51.10
N TYR A 326 -4.40 -26.79 -50.88
CA TYR A 326 -4.37 -25.39 -51.29
C TYR A 326 -4.61 -25.18 -52.80
N ALA A 327 -4.09 -26.07 -53.66
CA ALA A 327 -4.28 -25.96 -55.11
C ALA A 327 -5.75 -26.17 -55.50
N GLU A 328 -6.39 -27.22 -54.97
CA GLU A 328 -7.81 -27.48 -55.25
C GLU A 328 -8.73 -26.42 -54.60
N ALA A 329 -8.37 -25.91 -53.42
CA ALA A 329 -9.16 -24.88 -52.74
C ALA A 329 -9.15 -23.54 -53.48
N LEU A 330 -8.04 -23.18 -54.14
CA LEU A 330 -7.92 -21.96 -54.96
C LEU A 330 -8.92 -21.93 -56.13
N GLU A 331 -9.33 -23.09 -56.63
CA GLU A 331 -10.27 -23.20 -57.75
C GLU A 331 -11.74 -23.06 -57.32
N VAL A 332 -12.05 -23.27 -56.02
CA VAL A 332 -13.44 -23.38 -55.53
C VAL A 332 -13.83 -22.27 -54.54
N ALA A 333 -12.93 -21.89 -53.64
CA ALA A 333 -13.20 -20.91 -52.59
C ALA A 333 -13.34 -19.49 -53.18
N SER A 334 -14.09 -18.60 -52.50
CA SER A 334 -14.01 -17.17 -52.81
C SER A 334 -12.71 -16.56 -52.30
N ALA A 335 -12.21 -17.06 -51.16
CA ALA A 335 -10.95 -16.65 -50.57
C ALA A 335 -10.32 -17.79 -49.77
N VAL A 336 -8.99 -17.89 -49.80
CA VAL A 336 -8.24 -18.95 -49.10
C VAL A 336 -6.92 -18.43 -48.52
N THR A 337 -6.58 -18.87 -47.31
CA THR A 337 -5.29 -18.56 -46.67
C THR A 337 -4.17 -19.48 -47.17
N PRO A 338 -2.97 -18.96 -47.47
CA PRO A 338 -1.83 -19.80 -47.84
C PRO A 338 -1.15 -20.43 -46.61
N VAL A 339 -0.58 -21.62 -46.77
CA VAL A 339 0.27 -22.25 -45.76
C VAL A 339 1.65 -22.56 -46.36
N PRO A 340 2.75 -21.94 -45.86
CA PRO A 340 2.81 -20.91 -44.83
C PRO A 340 2.39 -19.51 -45.36
N GLY A 341 2.08 -18.58 -44.45
CA GLY A 341 1.86 -17.16 -44.79
C GLY A 341 0.47 -16.61 -44.48
N GLY A 342 -0.49 -17.48 -44.15
CA GLY A 342 -1.84 -17.14 -43.71
C GLY A 342 -1.94 -16.95 -42.20
N VAL A 343 -2.43 -17.97 -41.49
CA VAL A 343 -2.81 -17.87 -40.07
C VAL A 343 -1.62 -17.62 -39.13
N GLY A 344 -0.48 -18.28 -39.33
CA GLY A 344 0.69 -18.17 -38.42
C GLY A 344 1.20 -16.74 -38.16
N PRO A 345 1.47 -15.92 -39.20
CA PRO A 345 1.79 -14.50 -39.02
C PRO A 345 0.72 -13.70 -38.26
N MET A 346 -0.56 -14.02 -38.46
CA MET A 346 -1.67 -13.37 -37.76
C MET A 346 -1.70 -13.75 -36.28
N THR A 347 -1.45 -15.01 -35.92
CA THR A 347 -1.31 -15.41 -34.50
C THR A 347 -0.27 -14.55 -33.78
N VAL A 348 0.89 -14.31 -34.41
CA VAL A 348 1.94 -13.46 -33.80
C VAL A 348 1.50 -12.00 -33.73
N ALA A 349 0.81 -11.47 -34.74
CA ALA A 349 0.30 -10.10 -34.70
C ALA A 349 -0.78 -9.90 -33.62
N MET A 350 -1.69 -10.85 -33.45
CA MET A 350 -2.72 -10.81 -32.40
C MET A 350 -2.10 -10.92 -31.01
N LEU A 351 -1.02 -11.67 -30.84
CA LEU A 351 -0.26 -11.70 -29.58
C LEU A 351 0.30 -10.32 -29.22
N MET A 352 0.87 -9.61 -30.20
CA MET A 352 1.33 -8.23 -30.00
C MET A 352 0.14 -7.32 -29.66
N GLN A 353 -0.97 -7.45 -30.38
CA GLN A 353 -2.16 -6.64 -30.16
C GLN A 353 -2.75 -6.84 -28.76
N ASN A 354 -2.94 -8.08 -28.32
CA ASN A 354 -3.39 -8.41 -26.95
C ASN A 354 -2.47 -7.77 -25.90
N THR A 355 -1.15 -7.81 -26.13
CA THR A 355 -0.18 -7.22 -25.19
C THR A 355 -0.24 -5.69 -25.18
N VAL A 356 -0.37 -5.05 -26.34
CA VAL A 356 -0.51 -3.58 -26.48
C VAL A 356 -1.82 -3.10 -25.85
N GLU A 357 -2.94 -3.77 -26.13
CA GLU A 357 -4.25 -3.47 -25.54
C GLU A 357 -4.19 -3.61 -24.00
N ASN A 358 -3.51 -4.62 -23.48
CA ASN A 358 -3.34 -4.74 -22.03
C ASN A 358 -2.43 -3.66 -21.43
N ALA A 359 -1.36 -3.28 -22.12
CA ALA A 359 -0.51 -2.17 -21.71
C ALA A 359 -1.28 -0.85 -21.72
N GLN A 360 -2.16 -0.60 -22.69
CA GLN A 360 -3.06 0.56 -22.68
C GLN A 360 -3.99 0.55 -21.47
N LYS A 361 -4.59 -0.60 -21.14
CA LYS A 361 -5.41 -0.76 -19.92
C LYS A 361 -4.59 -0.51 -18.66
N ALA A 362 -3.36 -1.02 -18.58
CA ALA A 362 -2.46 -0.80 -17.46
C ALA A 362 -2.07 0.67 -17.32
N LEU A 363 -1.75 1.35 -18.42
CA LEU A 363 -1.46 2.78 -18.45
C LEU A 363 -2.66 3.63 -18.05
N GLN A 364 -3.86 3.25 -18.50
CA GLN A 364 -5.10 3.92 -18.09
C GLN A 364 -5.36 3.76 -16.60
N LYS A 365 -5.14 2.56 -16.03
CA LYS A 365 -5.23 2.32 -14.58
C LYS A 365 -4.16 3.13 -13.81
N TYR A 366 -2.94 3.19 -14.33
CA TYR A 366 -1.86 4.02 -13.79
C TYR A 366 -2.24 5.51 -13.77
N ARG A 367 -3.00 5.98 -14.77
CA ARG A 367 -3.49 7.36 -14.86
C ARG A 367 -4.85 7.59 -14.19
N ALA A 368 -5.53 6.55 -13.71
CA ALA A 368 -6.88 6.69 -13.19
C ALA A 368 -6.85 7.68 -12.02
N SER A 369 -7.54 8.81 -12.20
CA SER A 369 -7.54 9.91 -11.23
C SER A 369 -8.41 9.63 -10.01
N VAL A 370 -9.23 8.57 -10.07
CA VAL A 370 -10.18 8.18 -9.02
C VAL A 370 -10.16 6.66 -8.87
N TRP A 371 -9.98 6.19 -7.65
CA TRP A 371 -10.07 4.79 -7.27
C TRP A 371 -11.53 4.34 -7.27
N ASN A 372 -11.75 3.10 -7.69
CA ASN A 372 -13.06 2.47 -7.61
C ASN A 372 -13.19 1.69 -6.29
N ILE A 373 -13.19 2.41 -5.17
CA ILE A 373 -13.33 1.80 -3.84
C ILE A 373 -14.80 1.44 -3.60
N SER A 374 -15.04 0.20 -3.19
CA SER A 374 -16.33 -0.21 -2.63
C SER A 374 -16.40 0.22 -1.15
N TYR A 375 -16.95 1.40 -0.88
CA TYR A 375 -17.08 1.94 0.47
C TYR A 375 -18.10 1.16 1.31
N LEU A 376 -17.82 1.02 2.61
CA LEU A 376 -18.70 0.34 3.55
C LEU A 376 -19.76 1.31 4.09
N PRO A 377 -21.06 0.95 4.05
CA PRO A 377 -22.10 1.79 4.64
C PRO A 377 -22.03 1.75 6.18
N LEU A 378 -22.30 2.89 6.82
CA LEU A 378 -22.45 2.98 8.27
C LEU A 378 -23.91 2.77 8.69
N ARG A 379 -24.09 2.08 9.83
CA ARG A 379 -25.37 1.96 10.52
C ARG A 379 -25.30 2.74 11.82
N LEU A 380 -25.73 4.00 11.75
CA LEU A 380 -25.72 4.92 12.89
C LEU A 380 -26.79 4.52 13.91
N LYS A 381 -26.48 4.73 15.19
CA LYS A 381 -27.37 4.53 16.34
C LYS A 381 -27.35 5.78 17.22
N THR A 382 -28.49 6.06 17.86
CA THR A 382 -28.65 7.17 18.82
C THR A 382 -29.33 6.62 20.08
N PRO A 383 -28.73 6.78 21.29
CA PRO A 383 -27.41 7.35 21.53
C PRO A 383 -26.29 6.53 20.86
N VAL A 384 -25.16 7.18 20.58
CA VAL A 384 -23.99 6.53 19.96
C VAL A 384 -23.46 5.47 20.93
N PRO A 385 -23.24 4.22 20.48
CA PRO A 385 -22.70 3.15 21.34
C PRO A 385 -21.27 3.43 21.80
N SER A 386 -20.73 2.56 22.66
CA SER A 386 -19.30 2.62 23.00
C SER A 386 -18.42 2.40 21.76
N ASP A 387 -17.19 2.93 21.80
CA ASP A 387 -16.27 2.88 20.67
C ASP A 387 -16.03 1.44 20.18
N ILE A 388 -15.91 0.48 21.10
CA ILE A 388 -15.70 -0.92 20.76
C ILE A 388 -16.95 -1.57 20.17
N GLU A 389 -18.15 -1.25 20.67
CA GLU A 389 -19.39 -1.74 20.07
C GLU A 389 -19.59 -1.22 18.65
N VAL A 390 -19.17 0.01 18.36
CA VAL A 390 -19.16 0.55 16.99
C VAL A 390 -18.13 -0.20 16.12
N ALA A 391 -16.92 -0.43 16.64
CA ALA A 391 -15.85 -1.12 15.92
C ALA A 391 -16.18 -2.59 15.63
N THR A 392 -16.74 -3.34 16.57
CA THR A 392 -17.10 -4.75 16.41
C THR A 392 -18.34 -4.96 15.56
N ALA A 393 -19.27 -3.99 15.55
CA ALA A 393 -20.45 -4.04 14.71
C ALA A 393 -20.14 -3.89 13.20
N GLN A 394 -18.95 -3.37 12.85
CA GLN A 394 -18.54 -3.22 11.45
C GLN A 394 -17.59 -4.33 11.01
N THR A 395 -17.96 -5.01 9.93
CA THR A 395 -17.06 -6.00 9.31
C THR A 395 -16.12 -5.30 8.33
N PRO A 396 -14.79 -5.28 8.59
CA PRO A 396 -13.84 -4.69 7.66
C PRO A 396 -13.78 -5.50 6.36
N LYS A 397 -13.44 -4.82 5.27
CA LYS A 397 -13.12 -5.47 3.99
C LYS A 397 -11.92 -6.38 4.15
N ASN A 398 -11.80 -7.39 3.29
CA ASN A 398 -10.52 -8.06 3.14
C ASN A 398 -9.49 -7.02 2.66
N VAL A 399 -8.36 -6.94 3.37
CA VAL A 399 -7.29 -5.97 3.09
C VAL A 399 -6.67 -6.19 1.71
N ASP A 400 -6.70 -7.42 1.19
CA ASP A 400 -6.26 -7.72 -0.18
C ASP A 400 -7.19 -7.06 -1.24
N ASP A 401 -8.50 -7.04 -0.98
CA ASP A 401 -9.45 -6.33 -1.84
C ASP A 401 -9.20 -4.82 -1.80
N LEU A 402 -9.03 -4.27 -0.60
CA LEU A 402 -8.70 -2.86 -0.43
C LEU A 402 -7.38 -2.49 -1.14
N ALA A 403 -6.35 -3.32 -1.00
CA ALA A 403 -5.06 -3.09 -1.64
C ALA A 403 -5.18 -3.03 -3.18
N ARG A 404 -5.97 -3.94 -3.78
CA ARG A 404 -6.23 -3.92 -5.23
C ARG A 404 -7.02 -2.68 -5.66
N GLU A 405 -8.03 -2.28 -4.89
CA GLU A 405 -8.86 -1.10 -5.21
C GLU A 405 -8.07 0.22 -5.19
N ILE A 406 -7.04 0.32 -4.35
CA ILE A 406 -6.15 1.49 -4.26
C ILE A 406 -4.92 1.40 -5.17
N GLY A 407 -4.85 0.37 -6.02
CA GLY A 407 -3.82 0.22 -7.05
C GLY A 407 -2.48 -0.37 -6.58
N LEU A 408 -2.44 -1.02 -5.42
CA LEU A 408 -1.30 -1.85 -5.01
C LEU A 408 -1.29 -3.16 -5.81
N GLN A 409 -0.09 -3.62 -6.15
CA GLN A 409 0.10 -4.90 -6.83
C GLN A 409 0.24 -6.04 -5.81
N PRO A 410 -0.13 -7.29 -6.15
CA PRO A 410 -0.07 -8.42 -5.22
C PRO A 410 1.32 -8.63 -4.58
N HIS A 411 2.40 -8.39 -5.33
CA HIS A 411 3.78 -8.53 -4.84
C HIS A 411 4.24 -7.38 -3.93
N GLU A 412 3.44 -6.31 -3.81
CA GLU A 412 3.73 -5.15 -2.95
C GLU A 412 3.05 -5.26 -1.59
N VAL A 413 2.32 -6.36 -1.34
CA VAL A 413 1.44 -6.51 -0.18
C VAL A 413 1.75 -7.83 0.52
N ASP A 414 2.21 -7.75 1.77
CA ASP A 414 2.40 -8.92 2.63
C ASP A 414 1.24 -9.00 3.63
N LEU A 415 0.36 -9.99 3.49
CA LEU A 415 -0.84 -10.12 4.32
C LEU A 415 -0.52 -10.57 5.75
N TYR A 416 -1.14 -9.92 6.75
CA TYR A 416 -1.11 -10.29 8.16
C TYR A 416 -2.53 -10.65 8.63
N GLY A 417 -3.00 -11.81 8.20
CA GLY A 417 -4.41 -12.18 8.26
C GLY A 417 -5.21 -11.49 7.15
N LYS A 418 -6.51 -11.32 7.34
CA LYS A 418 -7.41 -10.77 6.30
C LYS A 418 -7.68 -9.28 6.44
N LYS A 419 -7.24 -8.64 7.53
CA LYS A 419 -7.69 -7.29 7.92
C LYS A 419 -6.58 -6.24 7.91
N LYS A 420 -5.31 -6.66 7.77
CA LYS A 420 -4.13 -5.80 7.75
C LYS A 420 -3.01 -6.41 6.90
N ALA A 421 -2.17 -5.58 6.32
CA ALA A 421 -1.05 -6.00 5.49
C ALA A 421 0.14 -5.04 5.63
N LYS A 422 1.36 -5.50 5.38
CA LYS A 422 2.53 -4.62 5.17
C LYS A 422 2.65 -4.24 3.70
N VAL A 423 3.04 -3.00 3.43
CA VAL A 423 3.21 -2.48 2.06
C VAL A 423 4.69 -2.27 1.74
N SER A 424 5.13 -2.86 0.63
CA SER A 424 6.50 -2.80 0.14
C SER A 424 6.93 -1.39 -0.25
N LEU A 425 8.21 -1.07 -0.04
CA LEU A 425 8.80 0.19 -0.48
C LEU A 425 8.98 0.28 -2.00
N SER A 426 8.88 -0.84 -2.73
CA SER A 426 8.95 -0.87 -4.20
C SER A 426 7.84 -0.05 -4.88
N VAL A 427 6.76 0.25 -4.15
CA VAL A 427 5.71 1.17 -4.60
C VAL A 427 6.30 2.54 -4.95
N LEU A 428 7.28 3.02 -4.18
CA LEU A 428 7.94 4.31 -4.44
C LEU A 428 8.76 4.28 -5.73
N ASP A 429 9.44 3.17 -6.02
CA ASP A 429 10.22 3.01 -7.25
C ASP A 429 9.30 2.96 -8.48
N ARG A 430 8.18 2.24 -8.36
CA ARG A 430 7.17 2.13 -9.42
C ARG A 430 6.46 3.45 -9.70
N LEU A 431 6.18 4.23 -8.66
CA LEU A 431 5.42 5.49 -8.76
C LEU A 431 6.32 6.73 -8.71
N LYS A 432 7.64 6.59 -8.88
CA LYS A 432 8.59 7.71 -8.75
C LYS A 432 8.22 8.93 -9.58
N ASP A 433 7.69 8.71 -10.79
CA ASP A 433 7.33 9.74 -11.76
C ASP A 433 5.89 10.28 -11.58
N VAL A 434 5.08 9.70 -10.69
CA VAL A 434 3.73 10.20 -10.36
C VAL A 434 3.85 11.43 -9.44
N PRO A 435 3.24 12.58 -9.76
CA PRO A 435 3.22 13.72 -8.84
C PRO A 435 2.52 13.37 -7.52
N ASN A 436 3.04 13.91 -6.41
CA ASN A 436 2.41 13.74 -5.10
C ASN A 436 1.03 14.39 -5.05
N GLY A 437 0.12 13.80 -4.28
CA GLY A 437 -1.14 14.42 -3.89
C GLY A 437 -1.00 15.57 -2.90
N LYS A 438 -2.16 16.05 -2.44
CA LYS A 438 -2.29 17.11 -1.44
C LYS A 438 -2.02 16.53 -0.05
N TYR A 439 -1.19 17.23 0.73
CA TYR A 439 -0.75 16.76 2.04
C TYR A 439 -1.36 17.62 3.14
N VAL A 440 -2.17 17.03 4.01
CA VAL A 440 -2.95 17.72 5.04
C VAL A 440 -2.48 17.24 6.41
N VAL A 441 -2.14 18.17 7.30
CA VAL A 441 -1.77 17.84 8.69
C VAL A 441 -2.88 18.27 9.64
N VAL A 442 -3.36 17.34 10.45
CA VAL A 442 -4.30 17.58 11.53
C VAL A 442 -3.52 17.78 12.83
N THR A 443 -3.81 18.87 13.52
CA THR A 443 -3.30 19.18 14.86
C THR A 443 -4.44 19.73 15.71
N GLY A 444 -4.14 20.30 16.87
CA GLY A 444 -5.17 20.90 17.71
C GLY A 444 -4.64 22.01 18.58
N ILE A 445 -5.56 22.60 19.33
CA ILE A 445 -5.22 23.49 20.44
C ILE A 445 -4.42 22.75 21.52
N THR A 446 -3.89 23.48 22.49
CA THR A 446 -3.16 22.88 23.60
C THR A 446 -4.04 21.85 24.32
N PRO A 447 -3.61 20.59 24.47
CA PRO A 447 -4.43 19.56 25.09
C PRO A 447 -4.98 19.91 26.47
N THR A 448 -6.22 19.50 26.71
CA THR A 448 -6.91 19.55 28.00
C THR A 448 -7.41 18.16 28.42
N PRO A 449 -7.68 17.91 29.71
CA PRO A 449 -8.29 16.64 30.15
C PRO A 449 -9.65 16.33 29.50
N LEU A 450 -10.34 17.35 28.97
CA LEU A 450 -11.65 17.24 28.34
C LEU A 450 -11.58 16.64 26.92
N GLY A 451 -10.39 16.64 26.32
CA GLY A 451 -10.13 16.08 25.01
C GLY A 451 -10.59 16.97 23.85
N GLU A 452 -9.84 16.90 22.75
CA GLU A 452 -10.13 17.66 21.53
C GLU A 452 -10.66 16.79 20.39
N GLY A 453 -10.36 15.49 20.38
CA GLY A 453 -10.77 14.58 19.30
C GLY A 453 -9.94 14.67 18.02
N LYS A 454 -8.63 14.99 18.11
CA LYS A 454 -7.74 15.14 16.94
C LYS A 454 -7.76 13.94 15.98
N SER A 455 -7.48 12.73 16.48
CA SER A 455 -7.47 11.52 15.66
C SER A 455 -8.86 11.17 15.12
N THR A 456 -9.91 11.51 15.87
CA THR A 456 -11.31 11.39 15.42
C THR A 456 -11.55 12.27 14.19
N THR A 457 -11.03 13.51 14.20
CA THR A 457 -11.07 14.41 13.05
C THR A 457 -10.21 13.93 11.89
N THR A 458 -9.02 13.38 12.14
CA THR A 458 -8.16 12.77 11.10
C THR A 458 -8.93 11.70 10.32
N ILE A 459 -9.60 10.78 11.04
CA ILE A 459 -10.36 9.70 10.41
C ILE A 459 -11.65 10.22 9.79
N GLY A 460 -12.41 11.08 10.48
CA GLY A 460 -13.65 11.65 9.97
C GLY A 460 -13.44 12.47 8.69
N LEU A 461 -12.38 13.28 8.62
CA LEU A 461 -11.99 14.01 7.41
C LEU A 461 -11.61 13.06 6.27
N THR A 462 -10.89 11.98 6.58
CA THR A 462 -10.51 10.96 5.60
C THR A 462 -11.74 10.25 5.04
N GLN A 463 -12.68 9.86 5.90
CA GLN A 463 -13.99 9.31 5.53
C GLN A 463 -14.77 10.28 4.64
N ALA A 464 -14.86 11.56 5.02
CA ALA A 464 -15.53 12.59 4.25
C ALA A 464 -14.93 12.76 2.84
N LEU A 465 -13.60 12.89 2.73
CA LEU A 465 -12.92 13.00 1.44
C LEU A 465 -13.14 11.76 0.56
N GLY A 466 -13.06 10.56 1.14
CA GLY A 466 -13.18 9.29 0.44
C GLY A 466 -14.62 8.91 0.14
N ALA A 467 -15.35 8.50 1.16
CA ALA A 467 -16.69 7.92 1.03
C ALA A 467 -17.74 8.94 0.56
N HIS A 468 -17.59 10.22 0.88
CA HIS A 468 -18.60 11.25 0.60
C HIS A 468 -18.24 12.14 -0.58
N LEU A 469 -16.98 12.58 -0.72
CA LEU A 469 -16.52 13.41 -1.85
C LEU A 469 -15.86 12.63 -2.99
N LYS A 470 -15.70 11.30 -2.84
CA LYS A 470 -15.13 10.39 -3.85
C LYS A 470 -13.73 10.79 -4.32
N LYS A 471 -12.93 11.36 -3.43
CA LYS A 471 -11.51 11.67 -3.67
C LYS A 471 -10.65 10.47 -3.29
N ASN A 472 -9.54 10.27 -3.99
CA ASN A 472 -8.51 9.35 -3.52
C ASN A 472 -7.93 9.91 -2.23
N VAL A 473 -7.98 9.15 -1.15
CA VAL A 473 -7.50 9.63 0.14
C VAL A 473 -6.93 8.51 1.00
N PHE A 474 -5.88 8.84 1.74
CA PHE A 474 -5.31 8.03 2.82
C PHE A 474 -5.32 8.79 4.13
N ALA A 475 -5.56 8.08 5.23
CA ALA A 475 -5.11 8.52 6.55
C ALA A 475 -3.73 7.92 6.84
N CYS A 476 -2.82 8.67 7.46
CA CYS A 476 -1.54 8.18 7.95
C CYS A 476 -1.38 8.51 9.44
N VAL A 477 -1.56 7.50 10.29
CA VAL A 477 -1.62 7.63 11.76
C VAL A 477 -0.50 6.82 12.45
N ARG A 478 -0.28 7.14 13.72
CA ARG A 478 0.73 6.48 14.54
C ARG A 478 0.23 5.14 15.08
N GLN A 479 1.14 4.18 15.21
CA GLN A 479 0.89 2.98 15.99
C GLN A 479 0.94 3.34 17.49
N PRO A 480 -0.06 2.95 18.30
CA PRO A 480 -0.02 3.15 19.73
C PRO A 480 0.94 2.17 20.40
N SER A 481 1.49 2.57 21.55
CA SER A 481 2.15 1.64 22.48
C SER A 481 1.12 0.70 23.10
N GLN A 482 1.52 -0.55 23.30
CA GLN A 482 0.74 -1.58 23.98
C GLN A 482 0.71 -1.37 25.50
N GLY A 483 1.77 -0.81 26.10
CA GLY A 483 1.87 -0.62 27.56
C GLY A 483 0.66 0.11 28.17
N PRO A 484 0.24 1.27 27.62
CA PRO A 484 -0.94 1.99 28.08
C PRO A 484 -2.26 1.21 28.00
N THR A 485 -2.43 0.31 27.02
CA THR A 485 -3.61 -0.54 26.81
C THR A 485 -3.96 -1.35 28.06
N PHE A 486 -2.94 -1.84 28.78
CA PHE A 486 -3.14 -2.59 30.03
C PHE A 486 -3.14 -1.71 31.29
N GLY A 487 -2.89 -0.40 31.13
CA GLY A 487 -2.76 0.57 32.23
C GLY A 487 -4.04 1.38 32.46
N ILE A 488 -4.22 2.43 31.66
CA ILE A 488 -5.26 3.47 31.83
C ILE A 488 -6.20 3.53 30.61
N LYS A 489 -5.83 2.87 29.52
CA LYS A 489 -6.46 2.98 28.22
C LYS A 489 -7.49 1.87 28.09
N GLY A 490 -8.75 2.17 28.39
CA GLY A 490 -9.87 1.23 28.17
C GLY A 490 -10.98 1.19 29.23
N THR A 491 -11.29 2.30 29.92
CA THR A 491 -12.49 2.33 30.77
C THR A 491 -13.43 3.45 30.33
N GLY A 492 -14.32 3.11 29.39
CA GLY A 492 -15.58 3.82 29.17
C GLY A 492 -16.71 3.42 30.12
N ARG A 493 -16.45 2.70 31.23
CA ARG A 493 -17.47 2.36 32.22
C ARG A 493 -17.22 2.98 33.59
N ASP A 494 -18.20 3.73 34.07
CA ASP A 494 -18.40 4.02 35.47
C ASP A 494 -18.63 2.72 36.24
N SER A 495 -17.79 2.44 37.22
CA SER A 495 -18.01 1.36 38.17
C SER A 495 -19.04 1.79 39.21
N HIS A 496 -20.33 1.47 39.00
CA HIS A 496 -21.35 1.53 40.04
C HIS A 496 -21.38 0.22 40.84
N HIS A 497 -20.81 0.26 42.05
CA HIS A 497 -21.20 -0.60 43.16
C HIS A 497 -21.45 0.29 44.38
N GLY A 498 -22.72 0.52 44.69
CA GLY A 498 -23.20 1.25 45.86
C GLY A 498 -24.69 1.57 45.73
N ASP A 499 -25.51 0.94 46.57
CA ASP A 499 -26.96 1.06 46.64
C ASP A 499 -27.47 2.51 46.71
N GLY A 500 -28.50 2.85 45.92
CA GLY A 500 -29.21 4.13 46.03
C GLY A 500 -30.12 4.42 44.83
N ASP A 501 -31.42 4.23 45.04
CA ASP A 501 -32.52 4.56 44.13
C ASP A 501 -32.65 6.09 43.94
N HIS A 502 -32.01 6.65 42.91
CA HIS A 502 -32.34 7.96 42.33
C HIS A 502 -32.12 7.94 40.82
N GLY A 503 -33.17 8.27 40.06
CA GLY A 503 -33.20 8.22 38.61
C GLY A 503 -32.48 9.37 37.93
N ASP A 504 -31.16 9.24 37.78
CA ASP A 504 -30.36 10.03 36.84
C ASP A 504 -29.95 9.15 35.64
N GLU A 505 -30.17 9.67 34.44
CA GLU A 505 -29.83 9.03 33.16
C GLU A 505 -28.32 8.77 33.03
N PRO A 506 -27.89 7.68 32.39
CA PRO A 506 -26.47 7.37 32.20
C PRO A 506 -25.82 8.38 31.24
N HIS A 507 -24.92 9.22 31.76
CA HIS A 507 -24.10 10.15 30.98
C HIS A 507 -22.93 9.41 30.30
N PRO A 508 -22.84 9.36 28.96
CA PRO A 508 -21.66 8.88 28.27
C PRO A 508 -20.69 10.04 27.99
N LEU A 509 -19.39 9.73 27.92
CA LEU A 509 -18.29 10.58 27.41
C LEU A 509 -17.68 11.59 28.39
N ASP A 510 -16.66 11.16 29.14
CA ASP A 510 -15.67 12.13 29.63
C ASP A 510 -14.24 11.55 29.81
N ARG A 511 -13.82 10.64 28.93
CA ARG A 511 -12.42 10.21 28.89
C ARG A 511 -11.95 10.00 27.44
N SER A 512 -11.26 11.00 26.91
CA SER A 512 -10.46 10.91 25.68
C SER A 512 -9.18 10.09 25.88
N GLY A 513 -9.30 8.95 26.56
CA GLY A 513 -8.22 8.03 26.88
C GLY A 513 -7.88 7.12 25.70
N GLY A 514 -7.46 7.69 24.57
CA GLY A 514 -6.61 7.09 23.52
C GLY A 514 -6.88 5.68 22.97
N GLY A 515 -7.96 4.99 23.33
CA GLY A 515 -8.23 3.59 23.00
C GLY A 515 -8.41 3.36 21.50
N ALA A 516 -9.23 4.16 20.82
CA ALA A 516 -9.40 4.07 19.37
C ALA A 516 -8.36 4.92 18.65
N ALA A 517 -7.99 4.48 17.44
CA ALA A 517 -7.45 5.39 16.44
C ALA A 517 -8.58 6.28 15.92
N GLY A 518 -9.07 7.20 16.75
CA GLY A 518 -10.30 7.97 16.52
C GLY A 518 -11.31 7.86 17.66
N GLY A 519 -12.60 7.94 17.36
CA GLY A 519 -13.70 7.71 18.30
C GLY A 519 -15.08 7.73 17.62
N GLY A 520 -16.08 7.10 18.24
CA GLY A 520 -17.44 6.98 17.70
C GLY A 520 -17.44 6.33 16.31
N TYR A 521 -18.13 6.92 15.34
CA TYR A 521 -18.18 6.45 13.96
C TYR A 521 -16.99 6.87 13.07
N SER A 522 -15.96 7.49 13.67
CA SER A 522 -14.72 7.90 12.99
C SER A 522 -13.51 7.20 13.60
N GLN A 523 -13.31 5.92 13.27
CA GLN A 523 -12.24 5.07 13.83
C GLN A 523 -11.57 4.18 12.79
N VAL A 524 -10.32 3.78 13.03
CA VAL A 524 -9.64 2.67 12.34
C VAL A 524 -10.08 1.33 12.92
N ILE A 525 -10.30 0.34 12.06
CA ILE A 525 -10.70 -1.02 12.44
C ILE A 525 -9.76 -2.07 11.80
N PRO A 526 -9.55 -3.23 12.46
CA PRO A 526 -10.02 -3.60 13.81
C PRO A 526 -9.24 -2.91 14.94
N MET A 527 -9.96 -2.54 16.00
CA MET A 527 -9.42 -1.73 17.11
C MET A 527 -8.56 -2.56 18.09
N ASP A 528 -8.89 -3.82 18.31
CA ASP A 528 -8.11 -4.78 19.10
C ASP A 528 -6.73 -5.03 18.49
N GLU A 529 -6.68 -5.37 17.19
CA GLU A 529 -5.44 -5.60 16.47
C GLU A 529 -4.57 -4.33 16.40
N PHE A 530 -5.20 -3.16 16.29
CA PHE A 530 -4.53 -1.85 16.28
C PHE A 530 -3.78 -1.54 17.59
N ASN A 531 -4.31 -1.97 18.74
CA ASN A 531 -3.81 -1.58 20.07
C ASN A 531 -2.90 -2.63 20.75
N LEU A 532 -2.78 -3.81 20.16
CA LEU A 532 -1.95 -4.90 20.67
C LEU A 532 -0.68 -5.02 19.82
N HIS A 533 -0.46 -6.18 19.22
CA HIS A 533 0.80 -6.49 18.53
C HIS A 533 0.90 -5.93 17.11
N LEU A 534 -0.24 -5.56 16.50
CA LEU A 534 -0.38 -5.17 15.11
C LEU A 534 0.37 -6.15 14.18
N THR A 535 1.55 -5.78 13.68
CA THR A 535 2.41 -6.56 12.78
C THR A 535 3.81 -6.83 13.34
N GLY A 536 4.05 -6.49 14.61
CA GLY A 536 5.31 -6.75 15.32
C GLY A 536 6.36 -5.63 15.27
N ASP A 537 6.03 -4.44 14.73
CA ASP A 537 6.99 -3.34 14.56
C ASP A 537 7.65 -2.90 15.87
N ILE A 538 6.86 -2.73 16.93
CA ILE A 538 7.37 -2.37 18.27
C ILE A 538 8.23 -3.49 18.86
N HIS A 539 7.94 -4.76 18.56
CA HIS A 539 8.76 -5.88 19.00
C HIS A 539 10.13 -5.88 18.31
N ALA A 540 10.18 -5.60 17.02
CA ALA A 540 11.42 -5.44 16.26
C ALA A 540 12.29 -4.30 16.83
N ILE A 541 11.67 -3.16 17.16
CA ILE A 541 12.34 -2.02 17.82
C ILE A 541 12.89 -2.44 19.19
N THR A 542 12.10 -3.15 19.99
CA THR A 542 12.51 -3.63 21.32
C THR A 542 13.75 -4.52 21.22
N ALA A 543 13.73 -5.49 20.30
CA ALA A 543 14.84 -6.40 20.07
C ALA A 543 16.10 -5.66 19.57
N ALA A 544 15.95 -4.75 18.60
CA ALA A 544 17.05 -3.96 18.06
C ALA A 544 17.69 -3.04 19.12
N ASN A 545 16.87 -2.33 19.89
CA ASN A 545 17.35 -1.44 20.95
C ASN A 545 18.12 -2.21 22.03
N ASN A 546 17.58 -3.35 22.45
CA ASN A 546 18.17 -4.17 23.51
C ASN A 546 19.42 -4.93 23.02
N LEU A 547 19.52 -5.28 21.74
CA LEU A 547 20.76 -5.77 21.13
C LEU A 547 21.87 -4.72 21.22
N LEU A 548 21.56 -3.46 20.91
CA LEU A 548 22.52 -2.36 21.03
C LEU A 548 22.96 -2.15 22.49
N ALA A 549 22.01 -2.17 23.44
CA ALA A 549 22.32 -2.09 24.86
C ALA A 549 23.22 -3.25 25.33
N ALA A 550 22.93 -4.48 24.90
CA ALA A 550 23.75 -5.65 25.21
C ALA A 550 25.17 -5.55 24.63
N ALA A 551 25.32 -5.02 23.42
CA ALA A 551 26.63 -4.85 22.80
C ALA A 551 27.49 -3.79 23.49
N ILE A 552 26.90 -2.73 24.03
CA ILE A 552 27.62 -1.74 24.85
C ILE A 552 28.24 -2.42 26.06
N ASP A 553 27.44 -3.14 26.84
CA ASP A 553 27.91 -3.80 28.06
C ASP A 553 28.94 -4.91 27.75
N ALA A 554 28.71 -5.69 26.68
CA ALA A 554 29.67 -6.71 26.20
C ALA A 554 31.00 -6.08 25.75
N ARG A 555 30.96 -4.93 25.06
CA ARG A 555 32.17 -4.23 24.63
C ARG A 555 32.99 -3.76 25.82
N ILE A 556 32.35 -3.14 26.81
CA ILE A 556 32.98 -2.71 28.07
C ILE A 556 33.64 -3.90 28.79
N PHE A 557 32.94 -5.03 28.88
CA PHE A 557 33.48 -6.24 29.50
C PHE A 557 34.72 -6.77 28.76
N HIS A 558 34.66 -6.87 27.43
CA HIS A 558 35.78 -7.41 26.66
C HIS A 558 37.00 -6.48 26.63
N GLU A 559 36.81 -5.16 26.55
CA GLU A 559 37.91 -4.19 26.62
C GLU A 559 38.61 -4.18 27.98
N SER A 560 37.86 -4.35 29.07
CA SER A 560 38.43 -4.35 30.42
C SER A 560 39.12 -5.66 30.81
N THR A 561 38.87 -6.75 30.08
CA THR A 561 39.36 -8.10 30.45
C THR A 561 40.38 -8.69 29.48
N GLN A 562 40.72 -7.99 28.40
CA GLN A 562 41.60 -8.48 27.35
C GLN A 562 42.69 -7.47 26.99
N THR A 563 43.84 -7.98 26.55
CA THR A 563 44.91 -7.17 25.94
C THR A 563 44.53 -6.77 24.52
N ASP A 564 45.11 -5.68 24.01
CA ASP A 564 44.79 -5.09 22.70
C ASP A 564 44.98 -6.11 21.58
N LYS A 565 46.10 -6.83 21.59
CA LYS A 565 46.40 -7.91 20.65
C LYS A 565 45.35 -9.04 20.68
N ALA A 566 44.89 -9.43 21.87
CA ALA A 566 43.91 -10.49 22.02
C ALA A 566 42.51 -10.04 21.58
N LEU A 567 42.15 -8.79 21.89
CA LEU A 567 40.88 -8.19 21.48
C LEU A 567 40.84 -8.01 19.96
N TYR A 568 41.89 -7.43 19.38
CA TYR A 568 42.04 -7.26 17.93
C TYR A 568 41.94 -8.59 17.19
N GLY A 569 42.65 -9.62 17.65
CA GLY A 569 42.59 -10.96 17.04
C GLY A 569 41.20 -11.61 17.08
N ARG A 570 40.33 -11.22 18.02
CA ARG A 570 38.93 -11.68 18.08
C ARG A 570 37.99 -10.81 17.24
N LEU A 571 38.26 -9.51 17.14
CA LEU A 571 37.50 -8.59 16.29
C LEU A 571 37.80 -8.83 14.79
N VAL A 572 39.03 -9.20 14.46
CA VAL A 572 39.49 -9.50 13.09
C VAL A 572 40.09 -10.91 13.06
N PRO A 573 39.24 -11.95 13.16
CA PRO A 573 39.71 -13.33 13.24
C PRO A 573 40.32 -13.77 11.90
N THR A 574 41.34 -14.64 11.98
CA THR A 574 41.89 -15.32 10.81
C THR A 574 40.91 -16.40 10.35
N LYS A 575 40.48 -16.34 9.09
CA LYS A 575 39.67 -17.37 8.42
C LYS A 575 40.42 -17.85 7.18
N ASP A 576 40.57 -19.17 7.04
CA ASP A 576 41.29 -19.80 5.93
C ASP A 576 42.72 -19.23 5.73
N GLY A 577 43.39 -18.87 6.82
CA GLY A 577 44.75 -18.32 6.82
C GLY A 577 44.84 -16.80 6.59
N GLU A 578 43.73 -16.12 6.32
CA GLU A 578 43.72 -14.68 6.03
C GLU A 578 42.89 -13.89 7.05
N ARG A 579 43.33 -12.67 7.37
CA ARG A 579 42.51 -11.67 8.07
C ARG A 579 41.95 -10.68 7.08
N LYS A 580 40.66 -10.34 7.23
CA LYS A 580 40.00 -9.33 6.41
C LYS A 580 39.11 -8.45 7.28
N PHE A 581 39.18 -7.15 7.07
CA PHE A 581 38.20 -6.23 7.64
C PHE A 581 36.86 -6.43 6.95
N SER A 582 35.80 -6.49 7.74
CA SER A 582 34.43 -6.43 7.24
C SER A 582 34.08 -5.00 6.77
N PRO A 583 33.05 -4.82 5.91
CA PRO A 583 32.65 -3.48 5.45
C PRO A 583 32.35 -2.47 6.56
N ILE A 584 31.85 -2.93 7.72
CA ILE A 584 31.60 -2.06 8.87
C ILE A 584 32.88 -1.66 9.62
N GLN A 585 33.88 -2.55 9.65
CA GLN A 585 35.20 -2.25 10.22
C GLN A 585 35.97 -1.25 9.35
N MET A 586 35.78 -1.29 8.02
CA MET A 586 36.34 -0.30 7.11
C MET A 586 35.87 1.13 7.45
N LYS A 587 34.58 1.31 7.79
CA LYS A 587 34.07 2.61 8.26
C LYS A 587 34.75 3.11 9.52
N ARG A 588 35.10 2.19 10.43
CA ARG A 588 35.82 2.55 11.66
C ARG A 588 37.24 3.03 11.36
N LEU A 589 37.94 2.37 10.44
CA LEU A 589 39.27 2.82 9.99
C LEU A 589 39.20 4.21 9.36
N GLU A 590 38.21 4.44 8.50
CA GLU A 590 37.95 5.76 7.90
C GLU A 590 37.73 6.84 8.98
N LYS A 591 36.88 6.55 9.98
CA LYS A 591 36.64 7.45 11.12
C LYS A 591 37.90 7.75 11.94
N LEU A 592 38.83 6.79 12.03
CA LEU A 592 40.11 6.94 12.73
C LEU A 592 41.20 7.57 11.84
N GLY A 593 40.93 7.81 10.55
CA GLY A 593 41.93 8.31 9.60
C GLY A 593 42.99 7.27 9.20
N ILE A 594 42.72 5.97 9.39
CA ILE A 594 43.63 4.88 9.04
C ILE A 594 43.35 4.44 7.61
N THR A 595 44.32 4.63 6.70
CA THR A 595 44.17 4.29 5.28
C THR A 595 44.51 2.84 4.93
N LYS A 596 45.13 2.11 5.86
CA LYS A 596 45.55 0.71 5.67
C LYS A 596 44.34 -0.22 5.63
N THR A 597 44.26 -1.07 4.61
CA THR A 597 43.12 -1.97 4.38
C THR A 597 43.44 -3.44 4.66
N ASN A 598 44.72 -3.79 4.80
CA ASN A 598 45.17 -5.09 5.24
C ASN A 598 45.30 -5.09 6.78
N PRO A 599 44.57 -5.97 7.51
CA PRO A 599 44.66 -6.09 8.96
C PRO A 599 46.08 -6.25 9.52
N ASP A 600 46.94 -6.96 8.81
CA ASP A 600 48.28 -7.29 9.33
C ASP A 600 49.31 -6.16 9.12
N ASP A 601 48.93 -5.08 8.42
CA ASP A 601 49.79 -3.90 8.21
C ASP A 601 49.61 -2.81 9.29
N LEU A 602 48.62 -2.97 10.18
CA LEU A 602 48.38 -2.01 11.26
C LEU A 602 49.51 -2.09 12.29
N THR A 603 49.99 -0.92 12.71
CA THR A 603 50.92 -0.75 13.84
C THR A 603 50.23 -1.12 15.15
N GLU A 604 51.00 -1.33 16.22
CA GLU A 604 50.44 -1.60 17.54
C GLU A 604 49.51 -0.47 18.04
N GLU A 605 49.84 0.79 17.72
CA GLU A 605 49.01 1.96 18.03
C GLU A 605 47.69 1.96 17.24
N GLU A 606 47.75 1.75 15.92
CA GLU A 606 46.55 1.63 15.09
C GLU A 606 45.67 0.43 15.50
N VAL A 607 46.29 -0.68 15.92
CA VAL A 607 45.59 -1.84 16.47
C VAL A 607 44.86 -1.46 17.76
N ALA A 608 45.52 -0.74 18.68
CA ALA A 608 44.93 -0.30 19.94
C ALA A 608 43.75 0.66 19.68
N ASP A 609 43.94 1.70 18.87
CA ASP A 609 42.90 2.68 18.51
C ASP A 609 41.72 2.03 17.77
N PHE A 610 41.98 1.06 16.90
CA PHE A 610 40.91 0.30 16.25
C PHE A 610 40.17 -0.61 17.24
N ALA A 611 40.90 -1.36 18.07
CA ALA A 611 40.33 -2.38 18.94
C ALA A 611 39.63 -1.80 20.17
N ARG A 612 40.00 -0.62 20.66
CA ARG A 612 39.39 0.02 21.83
C ARG A 612 38.46 1.17 21.44
N LEU A 613 37.23 1.14 21.95
CA LEU A 613 36.33 2.29 21.90
C LEU A 613 36.56 3.23 23.07
N ASP A 614 37.11 2.71 24.17
CA ASP A 614 37.34 3.48 25.40
C ASP A 614 36.10 4.25 25.85
N ILE A 615 34.96 3.55 25.89
CA ILE A 615 33.67 4.14 26.28
C ILE A 615 33.79 4.75 27.68
N ASP A 616 33.52 6.05 27.79
CA ASP A 616 33.31 6.69 29.08
C ASP A 616 31.93 6.29 29.61
N LYS A 617 31.93 5.43 30.63
CA LYS A 617 30.73 4.88 31.25
C LYS A 617 29.77 5.96 31.77
N SER A 618 30.28 7.12 32.18
CA SER A 618 29.47 8.23 32.71
C SER A 618 28.66 8.95 31.63
N THR A 619 29.06 8.79 30.37
CA THR A 619 28.44 9.45 29.21
C THR A 619 27.47 8.56 28.43
N ILE A 620 27.25 7.31 28.88
CA ILE A 620 26.33 6.37 28.22
C ILE A 620 24.91 6.93 28.30
N THR A 621 24.34 7.22 27.12
CA THR A 621 22.96 7.71 26.98
C THR A 621 21.99 6.61 26.58
N TRP A 622 22.49 5.49 26.05
CA TRP A 622 21.65 4.40 25.57
C TRP A 622 21.09 3.54 26.70
N GLN A 623 19.76 3.41 26.76
CA GLN A 623 19.03 2.64 27.76
C GLN A 623 18.38 1.40 27.12
N ARG A 624 17.90 0.47 27.96
CA ARG A 624 17.09 -0.66 27.49
C ARG A 624 15.64 -0.24 27.33
N VAL A 625 14.84 -1.05 26.64
CA VAL A 625 13.40 -0.77 26.47
C VAL A 625 12.52 -1.99 26.60
N ILE A 626 11.26 -1.75 26.98
CA ILE A 626 10.17 -2.72 26.99
C ILE A 626 8.84 -2.00 26.79
N ASP A 627 7.91 -2.57 26.02
CA ASP A 627 6.62 -1.93 25.75
C ASP A 627 5.57 -2.31 26.82
N THR A 628 5.91 -2.07 28.08
CA THR A 628 5.06 -2.36 29.24
C THR A 628 5.27 -1.26 30.27
N ASN A 629 4.19 -0.83 30.92
CA ASN A 629 4.24 0.22 31.94
C ASN A 629 4.84 -0.29 33.26
N ASP A 630 6.16 -0.30 33.38
CA ASP A 630 6.86 -0.81 34.56
C ASP A 630 7.75 0.25 35.24
N ARG A 631 7.20 0.89 36.27
CA ARG A 631 7.93 1.94 37.01
C ARG A 631 9.16 1.45 37.76
N TYR A 632 9.28 0.15 38.09
CA TYR A 632 10.41 -0.37 38.85
C TYR A 632 11.67 -0.52 37.97
N LEU A 633 11.53 -0.47 36.65
CA LEU A 633 12.65 -0.48 35.71
C LEU A 633 13.20 0.92 35.38
N ARG A 634 12.63 1.99 35.96
CA ARG A 634 13.12 3.38 35.79
C ARG A 634 14.55 3.58 36.25
N LYS A 635 15.08 2.70 37.10
CA LYS A 635 16.45 2.73 37.60
C LYS A 635 16.83 1.35 38.14
N ILE A 636 17.88 0.75 37.58
CA ILE A 636 18.35 -0.60 37.92
C ILE A 636 19.89 -0.66 37.91
N THR A 637 20.45 -1.75 38.44
CA THR A 637 21.87 -2.11 38.27
C THR A 637 21.97 -3.43 37.52
N VAL A 638 22.82 -3.49 36.49
CA VAL A 638 23.08 -4.69 35.69
C VAL A 638 24.49 -5.24 35.93
N GLY A 639 24.75 -6.47 35.48
CA GLY A 639 26.07 -7.12 35.57
C GLY A 639 26.41 -7.68 36.96
N GLN A 640 25.40 -7.99 37.77
CA GLN A 640 25.62 -8.41 39.17
C GLN A 640 26.03 -9.88 39.34
N SER A 641 25.95 -10.71 38.29
CA SER A 641 26.37 -12.10 38.39
C SER A 641 27.90 -12.20 38.54
N PRO A 642 28.44 -13.19 39.28
CA PRO A 642 29.89 -13.37 39.44
C PRO A 642 30.64 -13.54 38.12
N THR A 643 29.99 -14.04 37.06
CA THR A 643 30.58 -14.25 35.73
C THR A 643 30.97 -12.95 35.02
N GLU A 644 30.36 -11.83 35.39
CA GLU A 644 30.61 -10.49 34.88
C GLU A 644 31.78 -9.81 35.62
N LYS A 645 32.45 -10.54 36.52
CA LYS A 645 33.71 -10.15 37.20
C LYS A 645 33.60 -8.82 37.96
N GLY A 646 32.45 -8.56 38.56
CA GLY A 646 32.18 -7.33 39.32
C GLY A 646 32.02 -6.09 38.46
N ILE A 647 31.96 -6.22 37.13
CA ILE A 647 31.73 -5.10 36.21
C ILE A 647 30.23 -4.82 36.16
N THR A 648 29.78 -3.95 37.07
CA THR A 648 28.38 -3.51 37.17
C THR A 648 28.19 -2.10 36.58
N ARG A 649 26.93 -1.76 36.26
CA ARG A 649 26.54 -0.43 35.80
C ARG A 649 25.10 -0.10 36.20
N GLU A 650 24.87 1.16 36.57
CA GLU A 650 23.53 1.73 36.72
C GLU A 650 22.94 2.12 35.35
N THR A 651 21.69 1.73 35.10
CA THR A 651 20.96 1.97 33.84
C THR A 651 19.46 1.98 34.11
N ASN A 652 18.63 2.15 33.08
CA ASN A 652 17.18 2.06 33.18
C ASN A 652 16.55 1.42 31.94
N PHE A 653 15.23 1.20 32.03
CA PHE A 653 14.37 0.94 30.88
C PHE A 653 13.49 2.15 30.59
N ASP A 654 13.28 2.40 29.30
CA ASP A 654 12.24 3.29 28.79
C ASP A 654 11.13 2.45 28.11
N ILE A 655 9.94 3.03 27.93
CA ILE A 655 8.92 2.37 27.12
C ILE A 655 9.39 2.30 25.66
N THR A 656 9.15 1.21 24.94
CA THR A 656 9.77 1.00 23.60
C THR A 656 9.56 2.15 22.63
N VAL A 657 8.37 2.76 22.62
CA VAL A 657 8.06 3.89 21.73
C VAL A 657 8.86 5.18 22.04
N ALA A 658 9.58 5.23 23.16
CA ALA A 658 10.54 6.28 23.51
C ALA A 658 11.95 6.03 22.94
N SER A 659 12.22 4.84 22.38
CA SER A 659 13.52 4.51 21.77
C SER A 659 13.86 5.46 20.61
N GLU A 660 15.14 5.81 20.47
CA GLU A 660 15.62 6.52 19.28
C GLU A 660 15.36 5.72 18.00
N ILE A 661 15.37 4.38 18.05
CA ILE A 661 15.06 3.53 16.89
C ILE A 661 13.62 3.78 16.39
N MET A 662 12.67 4.06 17.29
CA MET A 662 11.31 4.44 16.90
C MET A 662 11.32 5.78 16.12
N ALA A 663 12.11 6.75 16.56
CA ALA A 663 12.27 8.02 15.86
C ALA A 663 13.00 7.86 14.51
N VAL A 664 14.00 6.97 14.43
CA VAL A 664 14.67 6.60 13.17
C VAL A 664 13.68 5.96 12.19
N LEU A 665 12.88 5.00 12.64
CA LEU A 665 11.84 4.38 11.81
C LEU A 665 10.85 5.42 11.28
N ALA A 666 10.46 6.38 12.11
CA ALA A 666 9.52 7.42 11.71
C ALA A 666 10.12 8.45 10.72
N LEU A 667 11.43 8.72 10.75
CA LEU A 667 12.07 9.74 9.91
C LEU A 667 12.82 9.21 8.69
N THR A 668 13.02 7.90 8.60
CA THR A 668 13.74 7.32 7.46
C THR A 668 13.00 7.50 6.14
N THR A 669 13.75 7.66 5.06
CA THR A 669 13.25 7.86 3.69
C THR A 669 13.46 6.64 2.78
N SER A 670 14.26 5.66 3.21
CA SER A 670 14.53 4.42 2.49
C SER A 670 15.18 3.38 3.43
N LEU A 671 15.36 2.15 2.95
CA LEU A 671 16.13 1.13 3.70
C LEU A 671 17.60 1.54 3.88
N ALA A 672 18.20 2.15 2.85
CA ALA A 672 19.58 2.64 2.90
C ALA A 672 19.75 3.77 3.92
N ASP A 673 18.81 4.72 3.93
CA ASP A 673 18.77 5.80 4.93
C ASP A 673 18.57 5.25 6.34
N MET A 674 17.69 4.25 6.53
CA MET A 674 17.47 3.63 7.85
C MET A 674 18.76 2.98 8.36
N ARG A 675 19.46 2.22 7.52
CA ARG A 675 20.73 1.58 7.89
C ARG A 675 21.76 2.61 8.33
N ASP A 676 21.86 3.71 7.59
CA ASP A 676 22.83 4.77 7.87
C ASP A 676 22.50 5.50 9.17
N ARG A 677 21.22 5.84 9.39
CA ARG A 677 20.71 6.43 10.63
C ARG A 677 20.93 5.53 11.84
N LEU A 678 20.64 4.23 11.72
CA LEU A 678 20.92 3.25 12.78
C LEU A 678 22.41 3.19 13.09
N GLY A 679 23.28 3.21 12.07
CA GLY A 679 24.73 3.22 12.26
C GLY A 679 25.26 4.48 12.96
N ARG A 680 24.66 5.65 12.68
CA ARG A 680 25.02 6.97 13.24
C ARG A 680 24.52 7.24 14.66
N MET A 681 23.66 6.39 15.23
CA MET A 681 23.18 6.56 16.60
C MET A 681 24.36 6.58 17.57
N VAL A 682 24.41 7.61 18.42
CA VAL A 682 25.48 7.82 19.41
C VAL A 682 25.04 7.25 20.74
N VAL A 683 25.81 6.30 21.27
CA VAL A 683 25.48 5.58 22.51
C VAL A 683 26.21 6.11 23.73
N ALA A 684 27.39 6.72 23.52
CA ALA A 684 28.25 7.30 24.55
C ALA A 684 29.30 8.23 23.89
N SER A 685 30.11 8.90 24.71
CA SER A 685 31.40 9.44 24.29
C SER A 685 32.52 8.50 24.71
N ASP A 686 33.65 8.55 24.01
CA ASP A 686 34.89 7.93 24.49
C ASP A 686 35.57 8.81 25.54
N THR A 687 36.64 8.31 26.17
CA THR A 687 37.45 9.05 27.15
C THR A 687 38.11 10.32 26.60
N LYS A 688 38.17 10.49 25.27
CA LYS A 688 38.67 11.69 24.58
C LYS A 688 37.53 12.65 24.16
N GLY A 689 36.27 12.34 24.52
CA GLY A 689 35.09 13.15 24.21
C GLY A 689 34.51 12.96 22.81
N ARG A 690 35.03 12.03 22.01
CA ARG A 690 34.53 11.73 20.65
C ARG A 690 33.29 10.84 20.73
N PRO A 691 32.33 10.96 19.81
CA PRO A 691 31.11 10.16 19.85
C PRO A 691 31.40 8.69 19.50
N VAL A 692 30.87 7.76 20.31
CA VAL A 692 30.86 6.31 20.02
C VAL A 692 29.50 5.94 19.44
N THR A 693 29.52 5.32 18.26
CA THR A 693 28.31 5.04 17.47
C THR A 693 27.94 3.56 17.44
N ALA A 694 26.72 3.25 16.96
CA ALA A 694 26.32 1.86 16.73
C ALA A 694 27.19 1.15 15.68
N ASP A 695 27.68 1.86 14.65
CA ASP A 695 28.61 1.30 13.66
C ASP A 695 30.00 1.04 14.28
N ASP A 696 30.46 1.82 15.27
CA ASP A 696 31.70 1.52 16.03
C ASP A 696 31.61 0.21 16.82
N LEU A 697 30.39 -0.16 17.25
CA LEU A 697 30.06 -1.43 17.89
C LEU A 697 29.82 -2.56 16.87
N GLY A 698 29.87 -2.29 15.57
CA GLY A 698 29.65 -3.28 14.52
C GLY A 698 28.18 -3.66 14.30
N LEU A 699 27.22 -2.83 14.73
CA LEU A 699 25.81 -3.22 14.80
C LEU A 699 24.88 -2.66 13.73
N GLY A 700 25.23 -1.61 12.98
CA GLY A 700 24.29 -0.96 12.05
C GLY A 700 23.62 -1.94 11.06
N GLY A 701 24.37 -2.93 10.56
CA GLY A 701 23.82 -3.99 9.71
C GLY A 701 22.85 -4.92 10.44
N ALA A 702 23.21 -5.40 11.64
CA ALA A 702 22.36 -6.30 12.44
C ALA A 702 21.06 -5.63 12.87
N LEU A 703 21.11 -4.36 13.28
CA LEU A 703 19.93 -3.56 13.60
C LEU A 703 19.02 -3.41 12.38
N THR A 704 19.61 -3.17 11.21
CA THR A 704 18.84 -3.07 9.94
C THR A 704 18.13 -4.38 9.61
N VAL A 705 18.78 -5.53 9.84
CA VAL A 705 18.17 -6.86 9.61
C VAL A 705 16.96 -7.09 10.52
N LEU A 706 17.05 -6.71 11.81
CA LEU A 706 15.93 -6.80 12.75
C LEU A 706 14.76 -5.89 12.33
N MET A 707 15.07 -4.76 11.71
CA MET A 707 14.08 -3.75 11.28
C MET A 707 13.57 -3.94 9.84
N LYS A 708 14.01 -4.99 9.12
CA LYS A 708 13.80 -5.14 7.66
C LYS A 708 12.32 -5.14 7.24
N ASP A 709 11.44 -5.67 8.08
CA ASP A 709 9.99 -5.75 7.82
C ASP A 709 9.26 -4.60 8.52
N ALA A 710 9.78 -4.17 9.68
CA ALA A 710 9.24 -3.05 10.46
C ALA A 710 9.34 -1.70 9.74
N ILE A 711 10.17 -1.57 8.69
CA ILE A 711 10.23 -0.38 7.84
C ILE A 711 9.01 -0.22 6.90
N ARG A 712 8.25 -1.29 6.67
CA ARG A 712 7.11 -1.32 5.75
C ARG A 712 5.82 -0.87 6.47
N PRO A 713 5.13 0.18 5.99
CA PRO A 713 3.87 0.65 6.57
C PRO A 713 2.77 -0.41 6.61
N ASN A 714 1.91 -0.36 7.63
CA ASN A 714 0.80 -1.29 7.79
C ASN A 714 -0.49 -0.70 7.20
N LEU A 715 -1.03 -1.32 6.14
CA LEU A 715 -2.32 -1.00 5.55
C LEU A 715 -3.46 -1.60 6.40
N MET A 716 -4.38 -0.74 6.81
CA MET A 716 -5.65 -1.03 7.46
C MET A 716 -6.75 -0.17 6.82
N GLN A 717 -7.92 -0.09 7.46
CA GLN A 717 -9.04 0.72 6.98
C GLN A 717 -9.83 1.34 8.13
N ASN A 718 -10.61 2.38 7.83
CA ASN A 718 -11.60 2.92 8.75
C ASN A 718 -12.97 2.27 8.60
N LEU A 719 -13.93 2.67 9.42
CA LEU A 719 -15.30 2.13 9.43
C LEU A 719 -16.04 2.22 8.09
N GLU A 720 -15.68 3.16 7.19
CA GLU A 720 -16.28 3.29 5.85
C GLU A 720 -15.44 2.62 4.75
N GLY A 721 -14.38 1.88 5.10
CA GLY A 721 -13.53 1.17 4.15
C GLY A 721 -12.52 2.06 3.42
N THR A 722 -12.23 3.26 3.92
CA THR A 722 -11.17 4.13 3.37
C THR A 722 -9.81 3.68 3.90
N PRO A 723 -8.74 3.68 3.09
CA PRO A 723 -7.45 3.12 3.50
C PRO A 723 -6.73 3.98 4.55
N VAL A 724 -6.07 3.31 5.49
CA VAL A 724 -5.31 3.92 6.58
C VAL A 724 -3.94 3.24 6.64
N PHE A 725 -2.87 4.04 6.65
CA PHE A 725 -1.56 3.56 7.10
C PHE A 725 -1.37 3.79 8.60
N VAL A 726 -0.98 2.74 9.30
CA VAL A 726 -0.58 2.77 10.71
C VAL A 726 0.90 2.44 10.77
N HIS A 727 1.75 3.41 11.07
CA HIS A 727 3.19 3.16 11.03
C HIS A 727 4.01 4.13 11.86
N ALA A 728 4.92 3.56 12.66
CA ALA A 728 5.69 4.22 13.71
C ALA A 728 4.82 4.96 14.75
N GLY A 729 5.37 5.23 15.92
CA GLY A 729 4.65 5.89 17.01
C GLY A 729 5.58 6.56 18.01
N PRO A 730 6.50 7.44 17.58
CA PRO A 730 7.41 8.09 18.49
C PRO A 730 6.65 8.99 19.47
N PHE A 731 7.21 9.17 20.65
CA PHE A 731 6.78 10.18 21.60
C PHE A 731 6.77 11.58 20.97
N ALA A 732 5.82 12.42 21.38
CA ALA A 732 5.70 13.80 20.88
C ALA A 732 6.43 14.83 21.76
N ASN A 733 6.95 14.42 22.92
CA ASN A 733 7.79 15.27 23.79
C ASN A 733 9.28 15.12 23.43
N ILE A 734 9.87 13.95 23.69
CA ILE A 734 11.30 13.66 23.47
C ILE A 734 11.63 13.27 22.03
N ALA A 735 10.61 13.13 21.19
CA ALA A 735 10.74 12.98 19.75
C ALA A 735 9.65 13.81 19.05
N HIS A 736 9.56 13.65 17.73
CA HIS A 736 8.74 14.52 16.88
C HIS A 736 7.25 14.18 16.87
N GLY A 737 6.82 13.01 17.37
CA GLY A 737 5.39 12.74 17.59
C GLY A 737 4.54 12.53 16.33
N ASN A 738 5.12 12.10 15.21
CA ASN A 738 4.40 11.89 13.95
C ASN A 738 4.55 10.44 13.45
N SER A 739 3.63 9.99 12.59
CA SER A 739 3.75 8.73 11.84
C SER A 739 4.92 8.79 10.84
N SER A 740 5.27 7.65 10.25
CA SER A 740 6.48 7.56 9.42
C SER A 740 6.43 8.39 8.12
N VAL A 741 7.58 8.91 7.71
CA VAL A 741 7.80 9.55 6.39
C VAL A 741 7.51 8.59 5.23
N LEU A 742 7.86 7.31 5.34
CA LEU A 742 7.63 6.32 4.28
C LEU A 742 6.14 6.07 4.02
N ALA A 743 5.32 5.98 5.06
CA ALA A 743 3.86 5.86 4.92
C ALA A 743 3.29 7.04 4.14
N ASP A 744 3.68 8.26 4.49
CA ASP A 744 3.20 9.47 3.81
C ASP A 744 3.66 9.54 2.35
N LYS A 745 4.94 9.22 2.07
CA LYS A 745 5.46 9.20 0.70
C LYS A 745 4.72 8.19 -0.17
N ILE A 746 4.49 6.97 0.34
CA ILE A 746 3.76 5.94 -0.38
C ILE A 746 2.32 6.38 -0.63
N ALA A 747 1.63 6.86 0.41
CA ALA A 747 0.27 7.35 0.30
C ALA A 747 0.14 8.51 -0.70
N LEU A 748 1.05 9.49 -0.66
CA LEU A 748 1.03 10.66 -1.56
C LEU A 748 1.20 10.26 -3.03
N LYS A 749 2.01 9.23 -3.31
CA LYS A 749 2.17 8.68 -4.66
C LYS A 749 0.95 7.89 -5.11
N LEU A 750 0.36 7.08 -4.23
CA LEU A 750 -0.81 6.27 -4.53
C LEU A 750 -2.05 7.13 -4.83
N VAL A 751 -2.31 8.17 -4.03
CA VAL A 751 -3.50 9.01 -4.22
C VAL A 751 -3.40 9.89 -5.47
N GLY A 752 -2.18 10.21 -5.91
CA GLY A 752 -1.90 11.06 -7.07
C GLY A 752 -2.25 12.54 -6.86
N PRO A 753 -1.98 13.42 -7.85
CA PRO A 753 -2.03 14.88 -7.70
C PRO A 753 -3.40 15.46 -7.29
N ASN A 754 -4.48 14.74 -7.59
CA ASN A 754 -5.85 15.15 -7.27
C ASN A 754 -6.38 14.52 -5.97
N GLY A 755 -5.60 13.67 -5.33
CA GLY A 755 -5.93 13.01 -4.08
C GLY A 755 -5.32 13.68 -2.85
N PHE A 756 -5.64 13.15 -1.68
CA PHE A 756 -5.29 13.72 -0.39
C PHE A 756 -4.62 12.70 0.52
N VAL A 757 -3.64 13.13 1.31
CA VAL A 757 -3.13 12.37 2.45
C VAL A 757 -3.37 13.20 3.70
N VAL A 758 -4.17 12.66 4.60
CA VAL A 758 -4.46 13.26 5.91
C VAL A 758 -3.57 12.57 6.94
N THR A 759 -2.64 13.32 7.53
CA THR A 759 -1.81 12.86 8.64
C THR A 759 -2.08 13.70 9.88
N GLU A 760 -1.48 13.33 11.00
CA GLU A 760 -1.65 14.05 12.26
C GLU A 760 -0.32 14.26 12.98
N ALA A 761 -0.31 15.29 13.81
CA ALA A 761 0.80 15.61 14.70
C ALA A 761 0.39 15.46 16.18
N GLY A 762 1.21 14.79 16.98
CA GLY A 762 0.92 14.54 18.39
C GLY A 762 0.89 15.81 19.25
N PHE A 763 -0.01 15.87 20.24
CA PHE A 763 -0.27 17.05 21.08
C PHE A 763 -0.85 18.24 20.30
N GLY A 764 -0.61 19.48 20.75
CA GLY A 764 -1.08 20.71 20.11
C GLY A 764 -0.13 21.20 19.02
N ALA A 765 -0.53 22.28 18.34
CA ALA A 765 0.24 22.87 17.24
C ALA A 765 1.64 23.37 17.69
N ASP A 766 1.76 23.79 18.94
CA ASP A 766 2.99 24.25 19.57
C ASP A 766 4.06 23.15 19.72
N ILE A 767 3.66 21.87 19.72
CA ILE A 767 4.61 20.76 19.87
C ILE A 767 4.60 19.86 18.64
N GLY A 768 3.46 19.27 18.31
CA GLY A 768 3.38 18.29 17.23
C GLY A 768 3.62 18.92 15.88
N MET A 769 2.89 19.98 15.58
CA MET A 769 2.92 20.63 14.27
C MET A 769 4.25 21.35 14.03
N GLU A 770 4.79 22.06 15.03
CA GLU A 770 6.14 22.65 14.95
C GLU A 770 7.17 21.58 14.55
N LYS A 771 7.22 20.44 15.26
CA LYS A 771 8.14 19.35 14.94
C LYS A 771 7.82 18.66 13.61
N PHE A 772 6.55 18.59 13.24
CA PHE A 772 6.14 18.09 11.94
C PHE A 772 6.77 18.95 10.83
N PHE A 773 6.73 20.27 10.94
CA PHE A 773 7.35 21.16 9.96
C PHE A 773 8.87 21.21 10.06
N ASP A 774 9.45 21.52 11.22
CA ASP A 774 10.88 21.77 11.35
C ASP A 774 11.75 20.50 11.35
N ILE A 775 11.16 19.33 11.59
CA ILE A 775 11.86 18.03 11.58
C ILE A 775 11.35 17.13 10.45
N LYS A 776 10.06 16.74 10.46
CA LYS A 776 9.55 15.73 9.52
C LYS A 776 9.51 16.23 8.08
N CYS A 777 8.98 17.43 7.82
CA CYS A 777 9.00 18.04 6.49
C CYS A 777 10.43 18.30 6.01
N ARG A 778 11.32 18.74 6.90
CA ARG A 778 12.74 18.95 6.60
C ARG A 778 13.43 17.68 6.10
N TYR A 779 13.26 16.55 6.80
CA TYR A 779 13.88 15.28 6.40
C TYR A 779 13.19 14.61 5.21
N SER A 780 11.87 14.73 5.11
CA SER A 780 11.10 14.08 4.05
C SER A 780 11.17 14.83 2.72
N GLY A 781 11.38 16.14 2.76
CA GLY A 781 11.20 17.06 1.64
C GLY A 781 9.72 17.33 1.29
N LEU A 782 8.78 16.84 2.11
CA LEU A 782 7.35 17.02 1.87
C LEU A 782 6.86 18.38 2.35
N VAL A 783 6.01 19.02 1.55
CA VAL A 783 5.40 20.30 1.87
C VAL A 783 3.90 20.11 2.12
N PRO A 784 3.39 20.47 3.32
CA PRO A 784 1.97 20.46 3.63
C PRO A 784 1.24 21.53 2.82
N HIS A 785 -0.04 21.26 2.54
CA HIS A 785 -0.93 22.15 1.80
C HIS A 785 -1.95 22.82 2.73
N VAL A 786 -2.39 22.12 3.77
CA VAL A 786 -3.41 22.61 4.70
C VAL A 786 -3.09 22.14 6.12
N VAL A 787 -3.28 23.01 7.10
CA VAL A 787 -3.38 22.67 8.53
C VAL A 787 -4.84 22.58 8.90
N VAL A 788 -5.26 21.48 9.50
CA VAL A 788 -6.55 21.36 10.18
C VAL A 788 -6.31 21.49 11.67
N LEU A 789 -6.83 22.55 12.29
CA LEU A 789 -6.63 22.85 13.70
C LEU A 789 -7.90 22.51 14.50
N VAL A 790 -7.83 21.45 15.29
CA VAL A 790 -8.98 20.94 16.06
C VAL A 790 -9.14 21.69 17.39
N ALA A 791 -10.38 22.08 17.69
CA ALA A 791 -10.78 22.69 18.96
C ALA A 791 -12.15 22.18 19.42
N THR A 792 -12.44 22.31 20.72
CA THR A 792 -13.75 22.00 21.32
C THR A 792 -14.16 23.14 22.24
N ILE A 793 -15.46 23.35 22.39
CA ILE A 793 -16.00 24.42 23.25
C ILE A 793 -15.53 24.24 24.70
N ARG A 794 -15.62 23.03 25.25
CA ARG A 794 -15.21 22.74 26.63
C ARG A 794 -13.72 22.99 26.86
N ALA A 795 -12.84 22.59 25.94
CA ALA A 795 -11.41 22.85 26.05
C ALA A 795 -11.10 24.36 25.99
N LEU A 796 -11.80 25.11 25.14
CA LEU A 796 -11.69 26.56 25.11
C LEU A 796 -12.17 27.20 26.41
N LYS A 797 -13.31 26.75 26.98
CA LYS A 797 -13.74 27.23 28.31
C LYS A 797 -12.69 27.01 29.40
N MET A 798 -12.01 25.86 29.38
CA MET A 798 -10.92 25.59 30.33
C MET A 798 -9.74 26.55 30.10
N HIS A 799 -9.41 26.83 28.84
CA HIS A 799 -8.41 27.85 28.52
C HIS A 799 -8.82 29.27 28.88
N GLY A 800 -10.12 29.56 28.95
CA GLY A 800 -10.67 30.84 29.39
C GLY A 800 -10.74 31.04 30.91
N GLY A 801 -10.24 30.08 31.70
CA GLY A 801 -10.26 30.15 33.17
C GLY A 801 -11.38 29.32 33.81
N GLY A 802 -11.96 28.37 33.08
CA GLY A 802 -12.88 27.39 33.63
C GLY A 802 -12.26 26.57 34.78
N PRO A 803 -13.09 26.00 35.68
CA PRO A 803 -12.63 25.29 36.87
C PRO A 803 -11.80 24.05 36.53
N LYS A 804 -10.84 23.70 37.38
CA LYS A 804 -9.95 22.54 37.16
C LYS A 804 -10.76 21.24 37.10
N VAL A 805 -10.48 20.44 36.07
CA VAL A 805 -11.11 19.12 35.87
C VAL A 805 -10.22 18.04 36.48
N THR A 806 -10.78 17.23 37.37
CA THR A 806 -10.09 16.10 38.00
C THR A 806 -10.77 14.79 37.59
N ALA A 807 -9.98 13.82 37.11
CA ALA A 807 -10.50 12.54 36.67
C ALA A 807 -11.26 11.83 37.81
N GLY A 808 -12.48 11.36 37.52
CA GLY A 808 -13.34 10.68 38.50
C GLY A 808 -14.23 11.62 39.33
N THR A 809 -14.19 12.93 39.07
CA THR A 809 -15.14 13.90 39.65
C THR A 809 -16.16 14.33 38.60
N PRO A 810 -17.42 14.62 38.98
CA PRO A 810 -18.41 15.14 38.06
C PRO A 810 -17.94 16.42 37.37
N LEU A 811 -18.20 16.52 36.08
CA LEU A 811 -17.80 17.68 35.30
C LEU A 811 -18.52 18.96 35.81
N PRO A 812 -17.79 20.05 36.09
CA PRO A 812 -18.39 21.31 36.54
C PRO A 812 -19.43 21.87 35.56
N ARG A 813 -20.43 22.60 36.10
CA ARG A 813 -21.55 23.14 35.30
C ARG A 813 -21.09 24.06 34.18
N GLU A 814 -19.99 24.78 34.36
CA GLU A 814 -19.44 25.73 33.39
C GLU A 814 -19.10 25.05 32.06
N TYR A 815 -18.83 23.75 32.07
CA TYR A 815 -18.56 22.96 30.87
C TYR A 815 -19.80 22.30 30.26
N LYS A 816 -20.93 22.29 30.97
CA LYS A 816 -22.21 21.71 30.53
C LYS A 816 -23.23 22.77 30.11
N GLU A 817 -23.13 23.96 30.67
CA GLU A 817 -23.98 25.11 30.39
C GLU A 817 -23.28 26.12 29.47
N GLU A 818 -24.07 26.94 28.79
CA GLU A 818 -23.55 28.01 27.94
C GLU A 818 -22.71 29.03 28.73
N ASN A 819 -21.52 29.33 28.25
CA ASN A 819 -20.66 30.39 28.77
C ASN A 819 -19.75 30.94 27.66
N ILE A 820 -20.31 31.84 26.85
CA ILE A 820 -19.61 32.51 25.75
C ILE A 820 -18.38 33.28 26.25
N GLY A 821 -18.45 33.91 27.43
CA GLY A 821 -17.32 34.66 27.99
C GLY A 821 -16.08 33.80 28.24
N LEU A 822 -16.25 32.59 28.78
CA LEU A 822 -15.15 31.64 28.93
C LEU A 822 -14.63 31.14 27.58
N VAL A 823 -15.51 30.89 26.61
CA VAL A 823 -15.11 30.48 25.25
C VAL A 823 -14.26 31.56 24.59
N GLU A 824 -14.71 32.82 24.61
CA GLU A 824 -13.99 33.95 24.03
C GLU A 824 -12.65 34.21 24.72
N ALA A 825 -12.59 34.13 26.06
CA ALA A 825 -11.33 34.23 26.79
C ALA A 825 -10.36 33.09 26.42
N GLY A 826 -10.89 31.88 26.25
CA GLY A 826 -10.16 30.69 25.83
C GLY A 826 -9.63 30.73 24.40
N CYS A 827 -10.30 31.50 23.54
CA CYS A 827 -9.85 31.74 22.16
C CYS A 827 -8.48 32.42 22.08
N SER A 828 -7.93 32.93 23.19
CA SER A 828 -6.51 33.33 23.28
C SER A 828 -5.56 32.17 22.94
N ASN A 829 -5.85 30.93 23.38
CA ASN A 829 -5.06 29.76 23.00
C ASN A 829 -5.23 29.44 21.51
N LEU A 830 -6.49 29.42 21.02
CA LEU A 830 -6.80 29.19 19.61
C LEU A 830 -6.06 30.19 18.70
N LYS A 831 -6.12 31.48 19.04
CA LYS A 831 -5.39 32.54 18.34
C LYS A 831 -3.92 32.20 18.20
N LYS A 832 -3.25 31.88 19.31
CA LYS A 832 -1.82 31.59 19.31
C LYS A 832 -1.48 30.38 18.44
N GLN A 833 -2.33 29.35 18.43
CA GLN A 833 -2.10 28.16 17.62
C GLN A 833 -2.32 28.42 16.12
N ILE A 834 -3.28 29.27 15.75
CA ILE A 834 -3.45 29.77 14.37
C ILE A 834 -2.21 30.56 13.95
N GLU A 835 -1.75 31.52 14.77
CA GLU A 835 -0.53 32.29 14.51
C GLU A 835 0.70 31.39 14.31
N ASN A 836 0.83 30.36 15.16
CA ASN A 836 1.91 29.38 15.07
C ASN A 836 1.90 28.64 13.72
N ALA A 837 0.73 28.25 13.22
CA ALA A 837 0.61 27.62 11.90
C ALA A 837 0.93 28.60 10.76
N LEU A 838 0.45 29.85 10.88
CA LEU A 838 0.68 30.90 9.88
C LEU A 838 2.15 31.32 9.78
N HIS A 839 2.95 31.18 10.84
CA HIS A 839 4.41 31.40 10.76
C HIS A 839 5.09 30.54 9.70
N PHE A 840 4.55 29.36 9.42
CA PHE A 840 5.06 28.46 8.39
C PHE A 840 4.46 28.70 7.00
N GLY A 841 3.52 29.64 6.86
CA GLY A 841 2.94 30.01 5.56
C GLY A 841 1.94 29.00 4.98
N ILE A 842 1.29 28.20 5.83
CA ILE A 842 0.30 27.19 5.43
C ILE A 842 -1.11 27.65 5.84
N PRO A 843 -2.14 27.55 4.97
CA PRO A 843 -3.50 27.92 5.31
C PRO A 843 -4.08 27.01 6.40
N VAL A 844 -4.85 27.60 7.30
CA VAL A 844 -5.44 26.93 8.49
C VAL A 844 -6.94 26.83 8.34
N VAL A 845 -7.49 25.62 8.46
CA VAL A 845 -8.93 25.36 8.61
C VAL A 845 -9.18 24.89 10.04
N VAL A 846 -9.99 25.62 10.81
CA VAL A 846 -10.34 25.23 12.18
C VAL A 846 -11.48 24.21 12.14
N ALA A 847 -11.31 23.08 12.83
CA ALA A 847 -12.35 22.07 13.00
C ALA A 847 -12.88 22.13 14.44
N ILE A 848 -14.14 22.50 14.60
CA ILE A 848 -14.81 22.61 15.89
C ILE A 848 -15.59 21.32 16.13
N ASN A 849 -15.04 20.40 16.92
CA ASN A 849 -15.72 19.15 17.24
C ASN A 849 -16.86 19.43 18.22
N GLY A 850 -18.10 19.25 17.77
CA GLY A 850 -19.29 19.55 18.54
C GLY A 850 -19.63 18.45 19.56
N PHE A 851 -20.02 18.87 20.75
CA PHE A 851 -20.58 18.00 21.80
C PHE A 851 -22.05 18.30 22.06
N ALA A 852 -22.78 17.34 22.65
CA ALA A 852 -24.21 17.47 22.93
C ALA A 852 -24.59 18.67 23.82
N THR A 853 -23.65 19.17 24.62
CA THR A 853 -23.83 20.31 25.53
C THR A 853 -23.48 21.66 24.92
N ASP A 854 -22.86 21.66 23.74
CA ASP A 854 -22.35 22.88 23.13
C ASP A 854 -23.49 23.62 22.44
N THR A 855 -23.60 24.93 22.66
CA THR A 855 -24.67 25.72 22.04
C THR A 855 -24.22 26.31 20.71
N GLU A 856 -25.19 26.62 19.84
CA GLU A 856 -24.93 27.29 18.56
C GLU A 856 -24.21 28.63 18.76
N ALA A 857 -24.57 29.39 19.79
CA ALA A 857 -23.96 30.69 20.08
C ALA A 857 -22.47 30.55 20.43
N GLU A 858 -22.09 29.52 21.20
CA GLU A 858 -20.69 29.23 21.52
C GLU A 858 -19.89 28.83 20.28
N MET A 859 -20.46 27.98 19.43
CA MET A 859 -19.81 27.55 18.20
C MET A 859 -19.62 28.72 17.23
N GLN A 860 -20.62 29.59 17.07
CA GLN A 860 -20.52 30.78 16.22
C GLN A 860 -19.47 31.77 16.73
N ALA A 861 -19.35 31.96 18.06
CA ALA A 861 -18.30 32.78 18.64
C ALA A 861 -16.90 32.28 18.25
N VAL A 862 -16.67 30.96 18.27
CA VAL A 862 -15.39 30.36 17.84
C VAL A 862 -15.16 30.54 16.34
N ILE A 863 -16.17 30.35 15.49
CA ILE A 863 -16.06 30.57 14.03
C ILE A 863 -15.63 32.01 13.73
N GLN A 864 -16.32 32.98 14.36
CA GLN A 864 -16.00 34.40 14.18
C GLN A 864 -14.56 34.69 14.62
N LYS A 865 -14.17 34.25 15.83
CA LYS A 865 -12.82 34.48 16.36
C LYS A 865 -11.74 33.81 15.49
N ALA A 866 -11.94 32.58 15.06
CA ALA A 866 -10.98 31.87 14.20
C ALA A 866 -10.70 32.65 12.90
N ARG A 867 -11.74 33.16 12.24
CA ARG A 867 -11.61 33.99 11.03
C ARG A 867 -10.94 35.33 11.32
N GLU A 868 -11.31 35.99 12.42
CA GLU A 868 -10.64 37.22 12.89
C GLU A 868 -9.14 37.01 13.11
N PHE A 869 -8.72 35.82 13.55
CA PHE A 869 -7.31 35.47 13.77
C PHE A 869 -6.57 35.00 12.51
N GLY A 870 -7.21 35.00 11.34
CA GLY A 870 -6.59 34.66 10.07
C GLY A 870 -6.70 33.20 9.65
N ALA A 871 -7.57 32.39 10.29
CA ALA A 871 -7.92 31.09 9.73
C ALA A 871 -8.62 31.27 8.36
N PHE A 872 -8.30 30.40 7.41
CA PHE A 872 -8.94 30.35 6.10
C PHE A 872 -10.43 30.05 6.22
N ASP A 873 -10.79 29.11 7.09
CA ASP A 873 -12.19 28.79 7.40
C ASP A 873 -12.29 28.14 8.80
N ALA A 874 -13.52 28.03 9.33
CA ALA A 874 -13.80 27.36 10.59
C ALA A 874 -15.13 26.59 10.49
N ILE A 875 -15.10 25.29 10.76
CA ILE A 875 -16.18 24.35 10.43
C ILE A 875 -16.58 23.53 11.66
N ILE A 876 -17.89 23.49 11.93
CA ILE A 876 -18.48 22.62 12.96
C ILE A 876 -18.50 21.17 12.45
N CYS A 877 -18.12 20.25 13.31
CA CYS A 877 -17.88 18.86 12.98
C CYS A 877 -18.67 17.93 13.91
N SER A 878 -19.38 16.96 13.33
CA SER A 878 -20.20 15.97 14.05
C SER A 878 -19.84 14.51 13.70
N HIS A 879 -18.66 14.30 13.11
CA HIS A 879 -18.21 13.00 12.58
C HIS A 879 -18.02 11.91 13.65
N TRP A 880 -17.87 12.28 14.93
CA TRP A 880 -17.93 11.31 16.02
C TRP A 880 -19.29 10.57 16.06
N ALA A 881 -20.40 11.28 15.86
CA ALA A 881 -21.74 10.68 15.83
C ALA A 881 -22.18 10.25 14.42
N ASN A 882 -21.72 10.95 13.38
CA ASN A 882 -22.25 10.83 12.02
C ASN A 882 -21.25 10.27 10.99
N GLY A 883 -20.08 9.79 11.42
CA GLY A 883 -19.03 9.29 10.51
C GLY A 883 -18.58 10.35 9.51
N GLY A 884 -18.20 9.93 8.30
CA GLY A 884 -17.71 10.85 7.26
C GLY A 884 -18.70 11.95 6.87
N ALA A 885 -20.01 11.68 6.95
CA ALA A 885 -21.03 12.69 6.65
C ALA A 885 -20.92 13.91 7.58
N GLY A 886 -20.56 13.68 8.85
CA GLY A 886 -20.37 14.74 9.85
C GLY A 886 -19.09 15.58 9.67
N ALA A 887 -18.27 15.30 8.66
CA ALA A 887 -17.07 16.06 8.30
C ALA A 887 -17.05 16.48 6.81
N ALA A 888 -18.17 16.35 6.09
CA ALA A 888 -18.25 16.69 4.66
C ALA A 888 -17.90 18.16 4.39
N ASP A 889 -18.42 19.09 5.19
CA ASP A 889 -18.14 20.52 5.04
C ASP A 889 -16.66 20.84 5.35
N LEU A 890 -16.07 20.13 6.31
CA LEU A 890 -14.64 20.25 6.61
C LEU A 890 -13.81 19.77 5.42
N ALA A 891 -14.17 18.64 4.80
CA ALA A 891 -13.50 18.13 3.61
C ALA A 891 -13.57 19.12 2.44
N GLN A 892 -14.72 19.77 2.23
CA GLN A 892 -14.86 20.80 1.20
C GLN A 892 -14.00 22.03 1.52
N ALA A 893 -13.94 22.48 2.77
CA ALA A 893 -13.08 23.58 3.19
C ALA A 893 -11.59 23.26 2.99
N VAL A 894 -11.18 22.04 3.32
CA VAL A 894 -9.81 21.54 3.09
C VAL A 894 -9.49 21.48 1.60
N GLU A 895 -10.41 21.00 0.77
CA GLU A 895 -10.23 21.00 -0.69
C GLU A 895 -10.01 22.43 -1.21
N ARG A 896 -10.84 23.39 -0.80
CA ARG A 896 -10.67 24.81 -1.17
C ARG A 896 -9.33 25.38 -0.70
N ALA A 897 -8.97 25.15 0.57
CA ALA A 897 -7.70 25.63 1.14
C ALA A 897 -6.48 25.04 0.40
N SER A 898 -6.56 23.78 -0.03
CA SER A 898 -5.45 23.08 -0.72
C SER A 898 -5.13 23.60 -2.12
N GLN A 899 -5.98 24.48 -2.67
CA GLN A 899 -5.76 25.18 -3.93
C GLN A 899 -5.00 26.50 -3.78
N GLN A 900 -4.81 26.99 -2.54
CA GLN A 900 -3.95 28.15 -2.32
C GLN A 900 -2.47 27.80 -2.56
N PRO A 901 -1.68 28.75 -3.09
CA PRO A 901 -0.24 28.56 -3.21
C PRO A 901 0.38 28.42 -1.81
N SER A 902 1.30 27.46 -1.66
CA SER A 902 2.05 27.28 -0.42
C SER A 902 3.22 28.27 -0.38
N ASN A 903 3.34 29.02 0.71
CA ASN A 903 4.52 29.84 1.02
C ASN A 903 5.30 29.21 2.18
N PHE A 904 5.49 27.89 2.11
CA PHE A 904 6.08 27.13 3.20
C PHE A 904 7.51 27.60 3.52
N GLN A 905 7.76 27.86 4.80
CA GLN A 905 9.08 28.19 5.32
C GLN A 905 9.31 27.52 6.66
N PHE A 906 10.54 27.10 6.92
CA PHE A 906 10.96 26.63 8.24
C PHE A 906 11.06 27.79 9.23
N LEU A 907 10.91 27.50 10.52
CA LEU A 907 10.91 28.52 11.57
C LEU A 907 12.31 29.15 11.77
N TYR A 908 13.35 28.35 11.53
CA TYR A 908 14.76 28.70 11.67
C TYR A 908 15.67 27.96 10.67
N ASP A 909 16.85 28.55 10.42
CA ASP A 909 17.97 27.87 9.73
C ASP A 909 18.69 26.95 10.74
N VAL A 910 18.96 25.72 10.34
CA VAL A 910 19.67 24.73 11.17
C VAL A 910 21.11 25.13 11.49
N LYS A 911 21.71 26.01 10.67
CA LYS A 911 23.08 26.52 10.88
C LYS A 911 23.22 27.51 12.04
N LEU A 912 22.10 28.05 12.53
CA LEU A 912 22.13 28.90 13.72
C LEU A 912 22.68 28.12 14.93
N PRO A 913 23.33 28.81 15.89
CA PRO A 913 23.73 28.20 17.15
C PRO A 913 22.56 27.49 17.84
N LEU A 914 22.84 26.37 18.52
CA LEU A 914 21.82 25.58 19.23
C LEU A 914 20.95 26.46 20.15
N GLU A 915 21.55 27.37 20.90
CA GLU A 915 20.88 28.30 21.81
C GLU A 915 19.86 29.18 21.07
N GLU A 916 20.26 29.77 19.94
CA GLU A 916 19.41 30.64 19.13
C GLU A 916 18.23 29.88 18.52
N LYS A 917 18.42 28.62 18.14
CA LYS A 917 17.32 27.77 17.64
C LYS A 917 16.30 27.47 18.74
N ILE A 918 16.77 27.11 19.93
CA ILE A 918 15.93 26.86 21.10
C ILE A 918 15.16 28.14 21.46
N GLU A 919 15.84 29.28 21.51
CA GLU A 919 15.25 30.57 21.83
C GLU A 919 14.24 31.02 20.77
N THR A 920 14.50 30.74 19.49
CA THR A 920 13.57 31.04 18.39
C THR A 920 12.25 30.30 18.57
N ILE A 921 12.28 29.01 18.89
CA ILE A 921 11.06 28.23 19.18
C ILE A 921 10.36 28.82 20.42
N ALA A 922 11.11 29.08 21.49
CA ALA A 922 10.54 29.60 22.73
C ALA A 922 9.80 30.94 22.52
N LYS A 923 10.40 31.88 21.79
CA LYS A 923 9.80 33.19 21.52
C LYS A 923 8.65 33.11 20.54
N LYS A 924 8.88 32.52 19.36
CA LYS A 924 7.89 32.55 18.27
C LYS A 924 6.71 31.63 18.51
N ILE A 925 6.95 30.40 18.99
CA ILE A 925 5.91 29.37 19.12
C ILE A 925 5.25 29.42 20.49
N TYR A 926 6.03 29.55 21.57
CA TYR A 926 5.49 29.50 22.94
C TYR A 926 5.09 30.88 23.47
N GLY A 927 5.61 31.97 22.91
CA GLY A 927 5.41 33.32 23.45
C GLY A 927 6.21 33.58 24.74
N ALA A 928 7.32 32.86 24.94
CA ALA A 928 8.23 33.12 26.03
C ALA A 928 9.06 34.39 25.78
N ASP A 929 9.52 35.05 26.84
CA ASP A 929 10.41 36.23 26.74
C ASP A 929 11.84 35.82 26.35
N GLY A 930 12.21 34.56 26.61
CA GLY A 930 13.53 34.00 26.33
C GLY A 930 13.69 32.60 26.92
N ILE A 931 14.95 32.15 27.00
CA ILE A 931 15.33 30.88 27.61
C ILE A 931 16.33 31.10 28.75
N GLU A 932 16.35 30.19 29.71
CA GLU A 932 17.35 30.13 30.78
C GLU A 932 18.04 28.77 30.73
N LEU A 933 19.36 28.74 30.52
CA LEU A 933 20.13 27.51 30.42
C LEU A 933 20.75 27.16 31.78
N SER A 934 20.54 25.93 32.25
CA SER A 934 21.30 25.40 33.37
C SER A 934 22.77 25.17 32.98
N GLU A 935 23.66 25.06 33.98
CA GLU A 935 25.07 24.68 33.74
C GLU A 935 25.19 23.33 33.01
N GLN A 936 24.33 22.37 33.37
CA GLN A 936 24.26 21.06 32.72
C GLN A 936 23.86 21.19 31.24
N ALA A 937 22.83 21.98 30.94
CA ALA A 937 22.37 22.23 29.58
C ALA A 937 23.46 22.90 28.74
N GLN A 938 24.14 23.92 29.28
CA GLN A 938 25.23 24.61 28.60
C GLN A 938 26.41 23.66 28.32
N GLY A 939 26.77 22.82 29.29
CA GLY A 939 27.81 21.79 29.12
C GLY A 939 27.47 20.79 28.00
N ALA A 940 26.22 20.32 27.96
CA ALA A 940 25.74 19.43 26.91
C ALA A 940 25.76 20.10 25.52
N ILE A 941 25.31 21.35 25.42
CA ILE A 941 25.35 22.15 24.18
C ILE A 941 26.79 22.30 23.67
N ASN A 942 27.73 22.68 24.55
CA ASN A 942 29.15 22.84 24.19
C ASN A 942 29.73 21.52 23.66
N ARG A 943 29.41 20.40 24.32
CA ARG A 943 29.80 19.07 23.86
C ARG A 943 29.24 18.77 22.46
N TYR A 944 27.93 18.95 22.23
CA TYR A 944 27.33 18.66 20.93
C TYR A 944 27.85 19.56 19.81
N LYS A 945 28.18 20.83 20.09
CA LYS A 945 28.90 21.69 19.15
C LYS A 945 30.27 21.12 18.80
N SER A 946 31.06 20.73 19.80
CA SER A 946 32.40 20.14 19.58
C SER A 946 32.36 18.82 18.82
N GLN A 947 31.27 18.05 18.96
CA GLN A 947 31.04 16.79 18.25
C GLN A 947 30.46 16.99 16.84
N GLY A 948 30.23 18.23 16.40
CA GLY A 948 29.73 18.53 15.06
C GLY A 948 28.21 18.41 14.89
N PHE A 949 27.45 18.39 15.99
CA PHE A 949 25.99 18.25 15.98
C PHE A 949 25.23 19.58 16.06
N ASN A 950 25.92 20.70 15.82
CA ASN A 950 25.29 22.02 15.81
C ASN A 950 24.16 22.07 14.78
N ASP A 951 24.33 21.51 13.59
CA ASP A 951 23.40 21.71 12.48
C ASP A 951 22.16 20.79 12.53
N LEU A 952 21.93 20.12 13.67
CA LEU A 952 20.73 19.33 13.88
C LEU A 952 19.52 20.22 14.27
N PRO A 953 18.31 19.89 13.81
CA PRO A 953 17.06 20.49 14.29
C PRO A 953 16.84 20.32 15.80
N ILE A 954 15.96 21.15 16.37
CA ILE A 954 15.57 21.12 17.78
C ILE A 954 14.22 20.41 17.95
N CYS A 955 14.13 19.52 18.93
CA CYS A 955 12.92 18.83 19.34
C CYS A 955 12.62 19.15 20.80
N MET A 956 11.84 20.21 21.07
CA MET A 956 11.57 20.66 22.44
C MET A 956 10.78 19.63 23.27
N ALA A 957 11.32 19.23 24.42
CA ALA A 957 10.63 18.34 25.36
C ALA A 957 10.07 19.12 26.55
N LYS A 958 8.81 19.54 26.43
CA LYS A 958 8.06 20.31 27.44
C LYS A 958 6.71 19.67 27.74
N THR A 959 6.03 20.17 28.78
CA THR A 959 4.65 19.76 29.08
C THR A 959 3.77 20.07 27.88
N HIS A 960 2.84 19.17 27.55
CA HIS A 960 1.88 19.36 26.46
C HIS A 960 0.61 20.09 26.91
N LEU A 961 0.51 20.46 28.18
CA LEU A 961 -0.72 20.99 28.79
C LEU A 961 -0.78 22.53 28.86
N SER A 962 0.28 23.21 28.38
CA SER A 962 0.42 24.67 28.33
C SER A 962 1.41 25.03 27.24
N LEU A 963 1.32 26.23 26.68
CA LEU A 963 2.39 26.82 25.85
C LEU A 963 3.67 27.06 26.68
N SER A 964 3.55 27.27 27.99
CA SER A 964 4.68 27.49 28.90
C SER A 964 5.31 26.18 29.43
N HIS A 965 6.27 26.28 30.34
CA HIS A 965 6.80 25.12 31.06
C HIS A 965 5.88 24.63 32.20
N ASP A 966 4.88 25.43 32.60
CA ASP A 966 3.94 25.14 33.68
C ASP A 966 2.61 24.65 33.12
N ALA A 967 2.23 23.41 33.46
CA ALA A 967 1.02 22.75 32.98
C ALA A 967 -0.29 23.45 33.42
N GLU A 968 -0.27 24.23 34.51
CA GLU A 968 -1.45 24.90 35.05
C GLU A 968 -1.74 26.23 34.36
N ARG A 969 -0.75 26.83 33.67
CA ARG A 969 -0.93 28.10 32.94
C ARG A 969 -1.67 27.87 31.62
N LYS A 970 -3.00 28.04 31.64
CA LYS A 970 -3.89 27.90 30.47
C LYS A 970 -3.93 29.18 29.60
N GLY A 971 -4.65 29.12 28.47
CA GLY A 971 -4.74 30.22 27.51
C GLY A 971 -3.46 30.39 26.69
N ALA A 972 -3.09 31.64 26.43
CA ALA A 972 -1.81 32.04 25.85
C ALA A 972 -0.99 32.84 26.88
N PRO A 973 -0.29 32.18 27.82
CA PRO A 973 0.48 32.88 28.85
C PRO A 973 1.60 33.74 28.25
N SER A 974 1.93 34.86 28.92
CA SER A 974 3.06 35.75 28.59
C SER A 974 3.91 36.03 29.84
N GLY A 975 5.03 36.74 29.67
CA GLY A 975 5.87 37.17 30.80
C GLY A 975 6.60 36.00 31.48
N PHE A 976 7.08 35.04 30.70
CA PHE A 976 7.76 33.85 31.24
C PHE A 976 9.03 33.53 30.45
N THR A 977 10.06 33.10 31.17
CA THR A 977 11.29 32.54 30.59
C THR A 977 11.21 31.02 30.62
N LEU A 978 11.69 30.36 29.57
CA LEU A 978 11.65 28.90 29.47
C LEU A 978 12.91 28.27 30.08
N PRO A 979 12.82 27.50 31.17
CA PRO A 979 13.98 26.86 31.77
C PRO A 979 14.41 25.66 30.93
N ILE A 980 15.68 25.59 30.54
CA ILE A 980 16.30 24.45 29.86
C ILE A 980 17.22 23.75 30.87
N ARG A 981 16.77 22.60 31.36
CA ARG A 981 17.42 21.90 32.48
C ARG A 981 18.57 21.00 32.02
N ASP A 982 18.45 20.42 30.83
CA ASP A 982 19.42 19.53 30.23
C ASP A 982 19.18 19.49 28.70
N VAL A 983 20.15 19.00 27.94
CA VAL A 983 20.05 18.84 26.48
C VAL A 983 20.57 17.48 26.10
N ARG A 984 19.79 16.76 25.29
CA ARG A 984 20.14 15.43 24.79
C ARG A 984 20.12 15.39 23.26
N ALA A 985 20.69 14.34 22.68
CA ALA A 985 20.78 14.17 21.24
C ALA A 985 20.25 12.79 20.83
N SER A 986 19.46 12.78 19.74
CA SER A 986 19.08 11.59 19.00
C SER A 986 19.70 11.72 17.61
N VAL A 987 20.99 11.42 17.51
CA VAL A 987 21.83 11.73 16.34
C VAL A 987 21.45 10.89 15.11
N GLY A 988 21.08 9.62 15.29
CA GLY A 988 20.59 8.79 14.19
C GLY A 988 19.22 9.23 13.69
N ALA A 989 18.33 9.65 14.60
CA ALA A 989 17.07 10.28 14.21
C ALA A 989 17.29 11.68 13.58
N GLY A 990 18.35 12.37 14.00
CA GLY A 990 18.79 13.65 13.47
C GLY A 990 18.17 14.84 14.18
N PHE A 991 18.16 14.89 15.51
CA PHE A 991 17.77 16.10 16.24
C PHE A 991 18.40 16.17 17.63
N ILE A 992 18.48 17.40 18.17
CA ILE A 992 18.79 17.70 19.57
C ILE A 992 17.49 17.96 20.30
N TYR A 993 17.30 17.44 21.50
CA TYR A 993 16.08 17.64 22.29
C TYR A 993 16.39 18.25 23.67
N PRO A 994 16.12 19.55 23.84
CA PRO A 994 16.20 20.24 25.13
C PRO A 994 15.09 19.79 26.08
N LEU A 995 15.45 19.55 27.34
CA LEU A 995 14.55 19.14 28.40
C LEU A 995 14.12 20.36 29.23
N VAL A 996 12.86 20.76 29.10
CA VAL A 996 12.29 21.90 29.83
C VAL A 996 11.83 21.49 31.23
N GLY A 997 11.33 20.27 31.37
CA GLY A 997 10.85 19.70 32.63
C GLY A 997 11.18 18.22 32.76
N THR A 998 10.80 17.62 33.88
CA THR A 998 10.92 16.17 34.08
C THR A 998 9.89 15.42 33.24
N MET A 999 10.38 14.56 32.33
CA MET A 999 9.54 13.70 31.50
C MET A 999 9.74 12.24 31.91
N SER A 1000 8.67 11.56 32.29
CA SER A 1000 8.71 10.12 32.53
C SER A 1000 8.71 9.39 31.19
N THR A 1001 9.81 8.72 30.85
CA THR A 1001 9.95 7.85 29.67
C THR A 1001 9.48 6.43 29.93
N MET A 1002 9.18 6.08 31.18
CA MET A 1002 8.60 4.79 31.58
C MET A 1002 7.37 5.02 32.46
N PRO A 1003 6.14 4.91 31.91
CA PRO A 1003 4.91 5.01 32.69
C PRO A 1003 4.81 3.90 33.74
N GLY A 1004 3.96 4.11 34.75
CA GLY A 1004 3.64 3.08 35.74
C GLY A 1004 2.17 2.70 35.67
N LEU A 1005 1.84 1.48 36.08
CA LEU A 1005 0.44 1.07 36.25
C LEU A 1005 -0.25 1.87 37.38
N PRO A 1006 -1.56 2.20 37.23
CA PRO A 1006 -2.36 2.81 38.29
C PRO A 1006 -2.73 1.77 39.37
N THR A 1007 -3.40 2.21 40.45
CA THR A 1007 -3.88 1.32 41.53
C THR A 1007 -4.84 0.25 41.02
N ARG A 1008 -5.73 0.61 40.08
CA ARG A 1008 -6.61 -0.32 39.36
C ARG A 1008 -6.32 -0.22 37.85
N PRO A 1009 -5.45 -1.09 37.31
CA PRO A 1009 -5.18 -1.14 35.87
C PRO A 1009 -6.35 -1.71 35.05
N CYS A 1010 -6.45 -1.32 33.78
CA CYS A 1010 -7.50 -1.79 32.87
C CYS A 1010 -7.52 -3.31 32.66
N PHE A 1011 -6.38 -4.00 32.83
CA PHE A 1011 -6.32 -5.46 32.68
C PHE A 1011 -7.23 -6.25 33.64
N TYR A 1012 -7.78 -5.63 34.69
CA TYR A 1012 -8.77 -6.28 35.55
C TYR A 1012 -10.07 -6.61 34.80
N ASP A 1013 -10.36 -5.84 33.75
CA ASP A 1013 -11.58 -5.96 32.97
C ASP A 1013 -11.32 -6.62 31.61
N ILE A 1014 -10.06 -6.88 31.25
CA ILE A 1014 -9.65 -7.51 29.98
C ILE A 1014 -9.71 -9.03 30.09
N ASP A 1015 -10.38 -9.68 29.13
CA ASP A 1015 -10.40 -11.14 29.01
C ASP A 1015 -10.55 -11.57 27.53
N LEU A 1016 -10.44 -12.87 27.26
CA LEU A 1016 -10.65 -13.47 25.94
C LEU A 1016 -11.73 -14.55 26.04
N ASP A 1017 -12.74 -14.47 25.19
CA ASP A 1017 -13.71 -15.56 25.04
C ASP A 1017 -13.05 -16.79 24.39
N PRO A 1018 -12.98 -17.95 25.06
CA PRO A 1018 -12.27 -19.12 24.54
C PRO A 1018 -12.97 -19.80 23.36
N ASP A 1019 -14.27 -19.55 23.15
CA ASP A 1019 -15.05 -20.16 22.06
C ASP A 1019 -15.08 -19.25 20.82
N THR A 1020 -15.22 -17.94 21.03
CA THR A 1020 -15.33 -16.97 19.92
C THR A 1020 -14.02 -16.26 19.58
N GLU A 1021 -13.00 -16.36 20.45
CA GLU A 1021 -11.75 -15.60 20.39
C GLU A 1021 -11.97 -14.07 20.46
N GLU A 1022 -13.13 -13.62 20.95
CA GLU A 1022 -13.45 -12.21 21.08
C GLU A 1022 -12.79 -11.60 22.33
N VAL A 1023 -12.09 -10.49 22.15
CA VAL A 1023 -11.47 -9.74 23.25
C VAL A 1023 -12.51 -8.91 23.99
N LYS A 1024 -12.61 -9.09 25.30
CA LYS A 1024 -13.52 -8.38 26.20
C LYS A 1024 -12.78 -7.34 27.03
N GLY A 1025 -13.43 -6.21 27.31
CA GLY A 1025 -12.98 -5.16 28.25
C GLY A 1025 -11.67 -4.45 27.91
N LEU A 1026 -11.23 -4.51 26.65
CA LEU A 1026 -10.09 -3.73 26.16
C LEU A 1026 -10.42 -2.24 26.02
N PHE A 1027 -11.70 -1.85 25.93
CA PHE A 1027 -12.18 -0.48 25.70
C PHE A 1027 -13.52 -0.17 26.36
#